data_AF-A0A2N2L8I7-F1
#
_entry.id   AF-A0A2N2L8I7-F1
#
_cell.length_a   1.000
_cell.length_b   1.000
_cell.length_c   1.000
_cell.angle_alpha   90.00
_cell.angle_beta   90.00
_cell.angle_gamma   90.00
#
_symmetry.space_group_name_H-M   'P 1'
#
loop_
_entity.id
_entity.type
_entity.pdbx_description
1 polymer ?
#
loop_
_entity_poly.entity_id
_entity_poly.type
_entity_poly.pdbx_seq_one_letter_code
_entity_poly.pdbx_strand_id
1 'polypeptide(L)'
;MPSRKCVCIYLFVAVLLAVSSGLVAKQSLSAASPSNSLIRAFSETAPPTGPVRPVGEFEPASHVLIRYPLGIPLSLVVHLSNTAQVITIVNSQSVQNQATSSFQSAGVNMANVSFMTAPTDSYWTRDFGPWFVFDGSDQLGLVDFRYNRPTRPNDDAVPSAFASYFNIDYYGMNLYQTGGNYMCDGISTAAQTQIAYTENSSQSATQISAKMQSYLGISNFFVVQDPNNTYIDHIDCWGKFLAPDKVLIRSVPTSHSQYAEIEQTAAFFASQTSAWGYPYRVYRVNTPQNQPYTNSLILNNKVFVPTMSSTYDAAALQAYRDALPGYEVIGVTGGSAAWESTDALHCRTHEIPDQDMLHISHSPLYGVQNPDNSYDFTATIKAYSMAPVYSDSLFVSYKINRGAWERLPLINIGSSLFTAVMPAQAPGDTIRYFIHAADQSGRSISHPYTAALDPHVFYIAADTIAPQIQHVPITSITNQEQPIVFSSIVTDNLAVTSVMLECRIDNQPVMTYALANSLSDTWYCEYYTQFQSSDNVFSYRLVAADNSNPANISYYPAADSWISVPITHTANDDEVIPSIVVALKNIYPNPWKPVQVAQVKFDYSAPAGSAVTISVYNVKGQKVTELSQESKFSGMNRMSWDGKCISGNMATPGLYIVRFKLNDTLSTQKLIIMN
;
A
#
# COMPACT_ATOMS: atom_id res chain seq x y z
N MET A 1 9.67 82.82 -9.41
CA MET A 1 8.76 81.66 -9.48
C MET A 1 9.45 80.55 -10.27
N PRO A 2 9.89 79.50 -9.57
CA PRO A 2 9.61 78.14 -10.02
C PRO A 2 9.02 77.30 -8.86
N SER A 3 8.01 76.49 -9.18
CA SER A 3 7.23 75.70 -8.23
C SER A 3 8.02 74.52 -7.69
N ARG A 4 8.20 74.49 -6.37
CA ARG A 4 8.75 73.37 -5.59
C ARG A 4 7.80 72.17 -5.66
N LYS A 5 8.28 71.02 -6.14
CA LYS A 5 7.58 69.74 -6.00
C LYS A 5 7.87 69.16 -4.60
N CYS A 6 6.81 68.90 -3.85
CA CYS A 6 6.85 68.15 -2.60
C CYS A 6 7.23 66.69 -2.87
N VAL A 7 8.14 66.17 -2.04
CA VAL A 7 8.52 64.77 -1.96
C VAL A 7 7.56 64.11 -0.97
N CYS A 8 6.69 63.21 -1.44
CA CYS A 8 5.97 62.26 -0.59
C CYS A 8 6.73 60.93 -0.60
N ILE A 9 7.28 60.57 0.55
CA ILE A 9 7.89 59.28 0.84
C ILE A 9 6.77 58.27 1.05
N TYR A 10 6.62 57.30 0.14
CA TYR A 10 5.85 56.09 0.39
C TYR A 10 6.81 55.00 0.88
N LEU A 11 6.72 54.68 2.18
CA LEU A 11 7.32 53.49 2.78
C LEU A 11 6.54 52.27 2.28
N PHE A 12 7.11 51.51 1.35
CA PHE A 12 6.65 50.16 1.05
C PHE A 12 7.36 49.19 2.00
N VAL A 13 6.63 48.68 3.00
CA VAL A 13 7.08 47.56 3.82
C VAL A 13 6.87 46.29 3.00
N ALA A 14 7.95 45.77 2.43
CA ALA A 14 7.96 44.44 1.83
C ALA A 14 7.98 43.41 2.98
N VAL A 15 6.83 42.77 3.22
CA VAL A 15 6.75 41.56 4.03
C VAL A 15 7.34 40.42 3.20
N LEU A 16 8.59 40.05 3.51
CA LEU A 16 9.19 38.79 3.08
C LEU A 16 8.41 37.65 3.74
N LEU A 17 7.40 37.11 3.06
CA LEU A 17 6.91 35.77 3.31
C LEU A 17 7.97 34.80 2.81
N ALA A 18 8.83 34.36 3.73
CA ALA A 18 9.65 33.17 3.54
C ALA A 18 8.72 31.97 3.43
N VAL A 19 8.26 31.67 2.22
CA VAL A 19 7.78 30.33 1.89
C VAL A 19 9.03 29.45 1.91
N SER A 20 9.26 28.76 3.02
CA SER A 20 10.20 27.65 3.06
C SER A 20 9.61 26.54 2.20
N SER A 21 9.83 26.60 0.89
CA SER A 21 9.88 25.41 0.06
C SER A 21 10.96 24.53 0.69
N GLY A 22 10.53 23.51 1.43
CA GLY A 22 11.42 22.46 1.89
C GLY A 22 11.97 21.73 0.67
N LEU A 23 13.05 22.26 0.08
CA LEU A 23 13.99 21.41 -0.64
C LEU A 23 14.59 20.49 0.42
N VAL A 24 14.00 19.31 0.59
CA VAL A 24 14.75 18.20 1.16
C VAL A 24 15.90 17.96 0.16
N ALA A 25 17.12 18.24 0.63
CA ALA A 25 18.30 18.14 -0.20
C ALA A 25 18.44 16.72 -0.77
N LYS A 26 18.68 16.62 -2.08
CA LYS A 26 19.18 15.41 -2.74
C LYS A 26 20.30 14.82 -1.88
N GLN A 27 20.11 13.61 -1.34
CA GLN A 27 21.19 12.85 -0.73
C GLN A 27 21.87 12.01 -1.81
N SER A 28 22.56 12.67 -2.74
CA SER A 28 23.56 11.98 -3.55
C SER A 28 24.67 11.53 -2.61
N LEU A 29 24.96 10.23 -2.53
CA LEU A 29 26.17 9.75 -1.88
C LEU A 29 27.37 10.42 -2.60
N SER A 30 28.20 11.14 -1.85
CA SER A 30 29.40 11.76 -2.42
C SER A 30 30.27 10.68 -3.07
N ALA A 31 30.59 10.85 -4.36
CA ALA A 31 31.43 9.93 -5.12
C ALA A 31 32.72 9.61 -4.35
N ALA A 32 32.87 8.35 -3.94
CA ALA A 32 34.13 7.84 -3.40
C ALA A 32 35.03 7.40 -4.57
N SER A 33 36.30 7.78 -4.52
CA SER A 33 37.32 7.30 -5.45
C SER A 33 37.37 5.76 -5.47
N PRO A 34 37.77 5.11 -6.58
CA PRO A 34 37.67 3.66 -6.77
C PRO A 34 38.68 2.83 -5.96
N SER A 35 39.22 3.34 -4.85
CA SER A 35 40.30 2.70 -4.10
C SER A 35 40.02 2.67 -2.60
N ASN A 36 39.90 1.44 -2.08
CA ASN A 36 39.98 1.01 -0.69
C ASN A 36 38.84 1.35 0.30
N SER A 37 38.01 0.32 0.52
CA SER A 37 37.72 -0.27 1.84
C SER A 37 37.04 0.59 2.92
N LEU A 38 35.82 1.06 2.67
CA LEU A 38 34.81 1.17 3.73
C LEU A 38 33.46 0.71 3.18
N ILE A 39 33.12 -0.54 3.47
CA ILE A 39 31.74 -1.03 3.45
C ILE A 39 30.92 -0.03 4.29
N ARG A 40 30.03 0.74 3.68
CA ARG A 40 29.04 1.47 4.49
C ARG A 40 28.06 0.44 5.00
N ALA A 41 28.08 0.21 6.31
CA ALA A 41 26.98 -0.42 7.00
C ALA A 41 25.69 0.34 6.67
N PHE A 42 24.57 -0.38 6.56
CA PHE A 42 23.23 0.18 6.37
C PHE A 42 23.04 1.49 7.16
N SER A 43 22.55 2.52 6.48
CA SER A 43 22.22 3.81 7.10
C SER A 43 20.75 4.12 6.85
N GLU A 44 19.99 4.33 7.93
CA GLU A 44 18.62 4.84 7.83
C GLU A 44 18.64 6.28 7.29
N THR A 45 17.69 6.60 6.41
CA THR A 45 17.52 7.94 5.83
C THR A 45 16.10 8.45 6.07
N ALA A 46 15.73 9.60 5.49
CA ALA A 46 14.33 9.91 5.29
C ALA A 46 13.74 9.03 4.16
N PRO A 47 12.43 8.74 4.17
CA PRO A 47 11.77 8.10 3.03
C PRO A 47 11.77 9.00 1.77
N PRO A 48 11.48 8.43 0.58
CA PRO A 48 11.25 9.22 -0.63
C PRO A 48 10.11 10.22 -0.47
N THR A 49 10.13 11.28 -1.27
CA THR A 49 9.02 12.24 -1.29
C THR A 49 7.81 11.58 -1.93
N GLY A 50 6.64 11.68 -1.29
CA GLY A 50 5.41 11.08 -1.80
C GLY A 50 4.77 11.86 -2.97
N PRO A 51 3.86 11.24 -3.74
CA PRO A 51 3.45 9.84 -3.62
C PRO A 51 4.57 8.87 -4.03
N VAL A 52 4.73 7.79 -3.29
CA VAL A 52 5.69 6.72 -3.61
C VAL A 52 4.93 5.57 -4.27
N ARG A 53 5.46 5.04 -5.37
CA ARG A 53 4.89 3.91 -6.10
C ARG A 53 5.86 2.73 -6.09
N PRO A 54 5.44 1.54 -5.63
CA PRO A 54 6.24 0.34 -5.79
C PRO A 54 6.26 -0.07 -7.27
N VAL A 55 7.27 -0.85 -7.70
CA VAL A 55 7.31 -1.40 -9.06
C VAL A 55 7.10 -2.90 -9.01
N GLY A 56 6.08 -3.39 -9.70
CA GLY A 56 5.80 -4.82 -9.83
C GLY A 56 6.82 -5.51 -10.75
N GLU A 57 7.19 -6.74 -10.45
CA GLU A 57 8.17 -7.50 -11.25
C GLU A 57 7.72 -7.71 -12.71
N PHE A 58 6.40 -7.70 -12.96
CA PHE A 58 5.80 -7.83 -14.29
C PHE A 58 5.79 -6.52 -15.10
N GLU A 59 6.25 -5.40 -14.52
CA GLU A 59 6.40 -4.12 -15.24
C GLU A 59 7.68 -4.11 -16.09
N PRO A 60 7.84 -3.14 -17.02
CA PRO A 60 9.03 -3.05 -17.87
C PRO A 60 10.33 -2.98 -17.04
N ALA A 61 11.23 -3.92 -17.33
CA ALA A 61 12.55 -4.02 -16.73
C ALA A 61 13.64 -3.78 -17.78
N SER A 62 14.52 -2.84 -17.48
CA SER A 62 15.65 -2.50 -18.36
C SER A 62 16.84 -3.44 -18.14
N HIS A 63 17.02 -3.94 -16.92
CA HIS A 63 18.11 -4.82 -16.56
C HIS A 63 17.67 -6.00 -15.67
N VAL A 64 18.56 -6.96 -15.53
CA VAL A 64 18.54 -8.03 -14.52
C VAL A 64 19.90 -8.14 -13.86
N LEU A 65 19.90 -8.24 -12.53
CA LEU A 65 21.07 -8.35 -11.68
C LEU A 65 21.36 -9.81 -11.35
N ILE A 66 22.59 -10.24 -11.65
CA ILE A 66 23.13 -11.55 -11.30
C ILE A 66 24.50 -11.39 -10.63
N ARG A 67 25.01 -12.47 -10.04
CA ARG A 67 26.33 -12.47 -9.39
C ARG A 67 27.18 -13.61 -9.91
N TYR A 68 28.48 -13.34 -10.12
CA TYR A 68 29.48 -14.33 -10.48
C TYR A 68 30.52 -14.51 -9.34
N PRO A 69 30.94 -15.74 -8.96
CA PRO A 69 30.57 -17.05 -9.53
C PRO A 69 29.06 -17.35 -9.49
N LEU A 70 28.57 -17.95 -10.57
CA LEU A 70 27.14 -18.14 -10.83
C LEU A 70 26.51 -19.16 -9.87
N GLY A 71 25.34 -18.80 -9.32
CA GLY A 71 24.37 -19.74 -8.78
C GLY A 71 23.34 -20.23 -9.81
N ILE A 72 23.44 -19.78 -11.07
CA ILE A 72 22.48 -20.08 -12.15
C ILE A 72 23.20 -20.77 -13.32
N PRO A 73 22.51 -21.55 -14.15
CA PRO A 73 23.12 -22.14 -15.34
C PRO A 73 23.49 -21.05 -16.36
N LEU A 74 24.57 -21.28 -17.12
CA LEU A 74 24.96 -20.38 -18.22
C LEU A 74 23.88 -20.22 -19.29
N SER A 75 23.08 -21.27 -19.53
CA SER A 75 21.93 -21.20 -20.45
C SER A 75 20.92 -20.12 -20.03
N LEU A 76 20.72 -19.90 -18.72
CA LEU A 76 19.88 -18.80 -18.24
C LEU A 76 20.52 -17.45 -18.58
N VAL A 77 21.83 -17.28 -18.38
CA VAL A 77 22.53 -16.02 -18.72
C VAL A 77 22.39 -15.68 -20.21
N VAL A 78 22.42 -16.70 -21.08
CA VAL A 78 22.14 -16.52 -22.52
C VAL A 78 20.72 -16.00 -22.74
N HIS A 79 19.71 -16.58 -22.10
CA HIS A 79 18.35 -16.09 -22.21
C HIS A 79 18.18 -14.65 -21.67
N LEU A 80 18.75 -14.36 -20.50
CA LEU A 80 18.67 -13.05 -19.86
C LEU A 80 19.28 -11.97 -20.75
N SER A 81 20.50 -12.19 -21.27
CA SER A 81 21.20 -11.23 -22.16
C SER A 81 20.51 -11.01 -23.50
N ASN A 82 19.61 -11.89 -23.91
CA ASN A 82 18.76 -11.72 -25.10
C ASN A 82 17.38 -11.12 -24.78
N THR A 83 17.12 -10.76 -23.51
CA THR A 83 15.82 -10.23 -23.04
C THR A 83 15.96 -8.84 -22.42
N ALA A 84 17.01 -8.61 -21.63
CA ALA A 84 17.32 -7.33 -21.00
C ALA A 84 18.84 -7.17 -20.86
N GLN A 85 19.30 -6.01 -20.40
CA GLN A 85 20.70 -5.85 -20.01
C GLN A 85 21.00 -6.64 -18.74
N VAL A 86 22.17 -7.27 -18.66
CA VAL A 86 22.59 -8.10 -17.53
C VAL A 86 23.71 -7.40 -16.80
N ILE A 87 23.44 -6.99 -15.56
CA ILE A 87 24.49 -6.50 -14.65
C ILE A 87 25.01 -7.70 -13.88
N THR A 88 26.29 -8.00 -14.03
CA THR A 88 26.95 -9.09 -13.30
C THR A 88 27.84 -8.52 -12.20
N ILE A 89 27.51 -8.82 -10.94
CA ILE A 89 28.37 -8.49 -9.80
C ILE A 89 29.57 -9.44 -9.77
N VAL A 90 30.76 -8.87 -9.66
CA VAL A 90 32.05 -9.59 -9.57
C VAL A 90 32.88 -9.01 -8.44
N ASN A 91 33.65 -9.83 -7.73
CA ASN A 91 34.43 -9.36 -6.58
C ASN A 91 35.79 -8.71 -6.96
N SER A 92 36.23 -8.87 -8.21
CA SER A 92 37.54 -8.40 -8.68
C SER A 92 37.64 -8.44 -10.20
N GLN A 93 38.62 -7.72 -10.76
CA GLN A 93 38.92 -7.75 -12.19
C GLN A 93 39.31 -9.16 -12.68
N SER A 94 40.00 -9.96 -11.86
CA SER A 94 40.35 -11.34 -12.21
C SER A 94 39.10 -12.20 -12.43
N VAL A 95 38.13 -12.07 -11.52
CA VAL A 95 36.84 -12.78 -11.60
C VAL A 95 35.99 -12.27 -12.76
N GLN A 96 36.04 -10.97 -13.07
CA GLN A 96 35.42 -10.41 -14.28
C GLN A 96 35.96 -11.06 -15.56
N ASN A 97 37.28 -11.26 -15.66
CA ASN A 97 37.89 -11.90 -16.83
C ASN A 97 37.45 -13.37 -16.97
N GLN A 98 37.30 -14.08 -15.85
CA GLN A 98 36.77 -15.45 -15.82
C GLN A 98 35.30 -15.49 -16.29
N ALA A 99 34.46 -14.61 -15.75
CA ALA A 99 33.05 -14.49 -16.15
C ALA A 99 32.93 -14.18 -17.65
N THR A 100 33.70 -13.22 -18.14
CA THR A 100 33.76 -12.84 -19.56
C THR A 100 34.11 -14.04 -20.44
N SER A 101 35.16 -14.79 -20.08
CA SER A 101 35.59 -15.97 -20.84
C SER A 101 34.51 -17.06 -20.87
N SER A 102 33.86 -17.30 -19.73
CA SER A 102 32.76 -18.27 -19.58
C SER A 102 31.53 -17.87 -20.40
N PHE A 103 31.15 -16.59 -20.32
CA PHE A 103 29.99 -16.03 -21.03
C PHE A 103 30.20 -16.04 -22.55
N GLN A 104 31.38 -15.64 -23.03
CA GLN A 104 31.73 -15.70 -24.45
C GLN A 104 31.70 -17.14 -24.98
N SER A 105 32.26 -18.08 -24.21
CA SER A 105 32.27 -19.51 -24.58
C SER A 105 30.87 -20.11 -24.66
N ALA A 106 29.94 -19.61 -23.84
CA ALA A 106 28.55 -20.05 -23.82
C ALA A 106 27.64 -19.33 -24.84
N GLY A 107 28.14 -18.33 -25.57
CA GLY A 107 27.35 -17.57 -26.53
C GLY A 107 26.41 -16.53 -25.90
N VAL A 108 26.74 -16.02 -24.70
CA VAL A 108 26.03 -14.91 -24.07
C VAL A 108 26.17 -13.65 -24.93
N ASN A 109 25.10 -12.87 -25.06
CA ASN A 109 25.14 -11.60 -25.78
C ASN A 109 25.89 -10.54 -24.96
N MET A 110 27.21 -10.47 -25.14
CA MET A 110 28.08 -9.57 -24.38
C MET A 110 27.81 -8.08 -24.63
N ALA A 111 27.11 -7.71 -25.70
CA ALA A 111 26.68 -6.31 -25.91
C ALA A 111 25.66 -5.86 -24.85
N ASN A 112 24.95 -6.82 -24.25
CA ASN A 112 23.98 -6.60 -23.19
C ASN A 112 24.52 -7.01 -21.82
N VAL A 113 25.83 -7.17 -21.64
CA VAL A 113 26.42 -7.52 -20.34
C VAL A 113 27.30 -6.38 -19.83
N SER A 114 27.05 -5.95 -18.60
CA SER A 114 27.92 -5.02 -17.86
C SER A 114 28.35 -5.64 -16.53
N PHE A 115 29.41 -5.10 -15.95
CA PHE A 115 29.98 -5.62 -14.70
C PHE A 115 30.02 -4.53 -13.62
N MET A 116 29.61 -4.91 -12.41
CA MET A 116 29.77 -4.10 -11.21
C MET A 116 30.77 -4.80 -10.30
N THR A 117 31.89 -4.13 -9.99
CA THR A 117 32.88 -4.69 -9.05
C THR A 117 32.48 -4.36 -7.63
N ALA A 118 32.05 -5.36 -6.86
CA ALA A 118 31.70 -5.24 -5.45
C ALA A 118 31.97 -6.55 -4.68
N PRO A 119 32.46 -6.49 -3.44
CA PRO A 119 32.49 -7.65 -2.55
C PRO A 119 31.07 -8.22 -2.38
N THR A 120 30.95 -9.54 -2.38
CA THR A 120 29.70 -10.28 -2.13
C THR A 120 30.03 -11.58 -1.42
N ASP A 121 29.17 -11.97 -0.48
CA ASP A 121 29.26 -13.23 0.26
C ASP A 121 28.49 -14.36 -0.44
N SER A 122 27.52 -14.02 -1.29
CA SER A 122 26.68 -15.00 -1.96
C SER A 122 26.24 -14.62 -3.38
N TYR A 123 25.42 -15.48 -4.00
CA TYR A 123 24.79 -15.24 -5.31
C TYR A 123 23.29 -14.95 -5.23
N TRP A 124 22.72 -14.82 -4.02
CA TRP A 124 21.28 -14.59 -3.83
C TRP A 124 20.92 -13.12 -4.05
N THR A 125 21.14 -12.61 -5.27
CA THR A 125 20.90 -11.20 -5.62
C THR A 125 19.46 -10.76 -5.40
N ARG A 126 18.51 -11.70 -5.37
CA ARG A 126 17.13 -11.43 -4.96
C ARG A 126 17.04 -10.90 -3.54
N ASP A 127 17.75 -11.55 -2.63
CA ASP A 127 17.54 -11.38 -1.21
C ASP A 127 18.15 -10.07 -0.69
N PHE A 128 19.37 -9.76 -1.12
CA PHE A 128 20.11 -8.56 -0.71
C PHE A 128 20.03 -7.42 -1.73
N GLY A 129 19.46 -7.68 -2.91
CA GLY A 129 19.40 -6.70 -3.99
C GLY A 129 18.56 -5.47 -3.63
N PRO A 130 18.80 -4.34 -4.33
CA PRO A 130 18.02 -3.14 -4.12
C PRO A 130 16.55 -3.31 -4.50
N TRP A 131 15.64 -2.78 -3.69
CA TRP A 131 14.25 -2.57 -4.10
C TRP A 131 14.10 -1.22 -4.79
N PHE A 132 13.10 -1.10 -5.67
CA PHE A 132 12.94 0.07 -6.52
C PHE A 132 11.54 0.68 -6.39
N VAL A 133 11.48 2.01 -6.45
CA VAL A 133 10.24 2.80 -6.37
C VAL A 133 10.31 3.97 -7.35
N PHE A 134 9.16 4.51 -7.72
CA PHE A 134 9.08 5.87 -8.26
C PHE A 134 8.59 6.82 -7.16
N ASP A 135 9.29 7.94 -6.99
CA ASP A 135 8.93 8.96 -6.01
C ASP A 135 7.91 9.98 -6.57
N GLY A 136 7.51 10.95 -5.74
CA GLY A 136 6.54 11.99 -6.12
C GLY A 136 7.05 12.97 -7.17
N SER A 137 8.34 12.91 -7.51
CA SER A 137 8.97 13.64 -8.61
C SER A 137 9.09 12.78 -9.87
N ASP A 138 8.45 11.60 -9.88
CA ASP A 138 8.49 10.64 -10.98
C ASP A 138 9.93 10.17 -11.29
N GLN A 139 10.81 10.11 -10.27
CA GLN A 139 12.18 9.61 -10.40
C GLN A 139 12.33 8.20 -9.82
N LEU A 140 13.17 7.38 -10.44
CA LEU A 140 13.52 6.07 -9.90
C LEU A 140 14.37 6.23 -8.63
N GLY A 141 13.87 5.67 -7.53
CA GLY A 141 14.56 5.57 -6.25
C GLY A 141 14.92 4.13 -5.91
N LEU A 142 16.01 3.97 -5.19
CA LEU A 142 16.47 2.70 -4.63
C LEU A 142 16.20 2.68 -3.13
N VAL A 143 15.50 1.65 -2.67
CA VAL A 143 15.24 1.39 -1.26
C VAL A 143 16.15 0.26 -0.79
N ASP A 144 17.06 0.60 0.11
CA ASP A 144 17.92 -0.34 0.83
C ASP A 144 17.26 -0.74 2.15
N PHE A 145 17.60 -1.92 2.66
CA PHE A 145 17.11 -2.49 3.91
C PHE A 145 18.22 -3.27 4.58
N ARG A 146 18.05 -3.62 5.86
CA ARG A 146 19.02 -4.50 6.52
C ARG A 146 18.80 -5.92 6.05
N TYR A 147 19.78 -6.52 5.38
CA TYR A 147 19.67 -7.91 4.98
C TYR A 147 19.61 -8.82 6.22
N ASN A 148 18.60 -9.70 6.29
CA ASN A 148 18.36 -10.60 7.41
C ASN A 148 19.37 -11.76 7.56
N ARG A 149 20.55 -11.65 6.94
CA ARG A 149 21.68 -12.57 7.08
C ARG A 149 22.90 -11.79 7.59
N PRO A 150 23.01 -11.55 8.91
CA PRO A 150 24.09 -10.73 9.49
C PRO A 150 25.50 -11.31 9.29
N THR A 151 25.61 -12.58 8.92
CA THR A 151 26.86 -13.23 8.52
C THR A 151 27.30 -12.89 7.10
N ARG A 152 26.51 -12.10 6.35
CA ARG A 152 26.75 -11.68 4.95
C ARG A 152 26.81 -10.15 4.81
N PRO A 153 27.78 -9.48 5.47
CA PRO A 153 27.87 -8.03 5.48
C PRO A 153 28.27 -7.42 4.13
N ASN A 154 28.88 -8.18 3.22
CA ASN A 154 29.20 -7.67 1.89
C ASN A 154 27.96 -7.65 0.99
N ASP A 155 27.07 -8.64 1.14
CA ASP A 155 25.78 -8.67 0.46
C ASP A 155 24.90 -7.49 0.90
N ASP A 156 24.81 -7.24 2.21
CA ASP A 156 24.09 -6.10 2.83
C ASP A 156 24.61 -4.73 2.35
N ALA A 157 25.84 -4.66 1.84
CA ALA A 157 26.45 -3.43 1.35
C ALA A 157 26.16 -3.15 -0.13
N VAL A 158 25.68 -4.15 -0.88
CA VAL A 158 25.51 -4.04 -2.35
C VAL A 158 24.54 -2.92 -2.74
N PRO A 159 23.35 -2.73 -2.14
CA PRO A 159 22.44 -1.68 -2.57
C PRO A 159 23.04 -0.27 -2.48
N SER A 160 23.79 0.03 -1.41
CA SER A 160 24.50 1.31 -1.27
C SER A 160 25.58 1.53 -2.35
N ALA A 161 26.32 0.47 -2.69
CA ALA A 161 27.30 0.50 -3.77
C ALA A 161 26.62 0.64 -5.14
N PHE A 162 25.46 -0.01 -5.31
CA PHE A 162 24.66 0.04 -6.54
C PHE A 162 24.14 1.44 -6.78
N ALA A 163 23.51 2.06 -5.78
CA ALA A 163 23.03 3.43 -5.84
C ALA A 163 24.15 4.41 -6.23
N SER A 164 25.35 4.24 -5.64
CA SER A 164 26.52 5.07 -5.96
C SER A 164 27.02 4.85 -7.39
N TYR A 165 27.06 3.60 -7.86
CA TYR A 165 27.57 3.24 -9.18
C TYR A 165 26.66 3.77 -10.30
N PHE A 166 25.34 3.65 -10.13
CA PHE A 166 24.35 4.04 -11.12
C PHE A 166 23.76 5.45 -10.90
N ASN A 167 24.22 6.15 -9.86
CA ASN A 167 23.73 7.49 -9.49
C ASN A 167 22.20 7.52 -9.32
N ILE A 168 21.67 6.57 -8.54
CA ILE A 168 20.26 6.46 -8.18
C ILE A 168 20.07 7.01 -6.76
N ASP A 169 18.96 7.70 -6.51
CA ASP A 169 18.64 8.20 -5.17
C ASP A 169 18.47 7.03 -4.19
N TYR A 170 19.14 7.13 -3.03
CA TYR A 170 19.22 6.07 -2.04
C TYR A 170 18.33 6.37 -0.83
N TYR A 171 17.53 5.39 -0.41
CA TYR A 171 16.67 5.46 0.76
C TYR A 171 16.86 4.22 1.66
N GLY A 172 17.39 4.41 2.87
CA GLY A 172 17.62 3.31 3.81
C GLY A 172 16.41 3.06 4.72
N MET A 173 15.62 2.04 4.40
CA MET A 173 14.47 1.59 5.21
C MET A 173 14.94 0.69 6.35
N ASN A 174 14.87 1.18 7.59
CA ASN A 174 15.37 0.46 8.77
C ASN A 174 14.44 -0.68 9.22
N LEU A 175 14.42 -1.74 8.42
CA LEU A 175 13.80 -3.04 8.67
C LEU A 175 14.78 -4.13 8.26
N TYR A 176 14.82 -5.22 9.02
CA TYR A 176 15.39 -6.47 8.54
C TYR A 176 14.46 -7.04 7.47
N GLN A 177 15.00 -7.28 6.28
CA GLN A 177 14.24 -7.75 5.12
C GLN A 177 15.09 -8.70 4.28
N THR A 178 14.41 -9.32 3.33
CA THR A 178 14.99 -10.16 2.27
C THR A 178 14.05 -10.13 1.07
N GLY A 179 14.57 -9.85 -0.13
CA GLY A 179 13.75 -9.72 -1.33
C GLY A 179 13.00 -11.01 -1.73
N GLY A 180 13.50 -12.20 -1.40
CA GLY A 180 12.75 -13.45 -1.64
C GLY A 180 11.45 -13.54 -0.83
N ASN A 181 11.39 -12.79 0.28
CA ASN A 181 10.18 -12.66 1.09
C ASN A 181 9.39 -11.38 0.82
N TYR A 182 9.56 -10.72 -0.33
CA TYR A 182 8.81 -9.52 -0.71
C TYR A 182 8.33 -9.61 -2.15
N MET A 183 7.06 -9.30 -2.36
CA MET A 183 6.50 -9.08 -3.69
C MET A 183 5.40 -8.02 -3.62
N CYS A 184 5.19 -7.29 -4.72
CA CYS A 184 4.14 -6.28 -4.80
C CYS A 184 3.35 -6.35 -6.11
N ASP A 185 2.20 -5.69 -6.10
CA ASP A 185 1.28 -5.55 -7.24
C ASP A 185 1.61 -4.35 -8.16
N GLY A 186 2.71 -3.64 -7.90
CA GLY A 186 3.11 -2.43 -8.64
C GLY A 186 2.23 -1.19 -8.40
N ILE A 187 1.25 -1.26 -7.50
CA ILE A 187 0.31 -0.17 -7.23
C ILE A 187 0.37 0.24 -5.76
N SER A 188 -0.02 -0.64 -4.84
CA SER A 188 -0.10 -0.31 -3.40
C SER A 188 -0.17 -1.52 -2.46
N THR A 189 -0.19 -2.74 -3.00
CA THR A 189 -0.24 -3.97 -2.20
C THR A 189 1.11 -4.67 -2.24
N ALA A 190 1.57 -5.16 -1.08
CA ALA A 190 2.67 -6.11 -1.01
C ALA A 190 2.31 -7.28 -0.11
N ALA A 191 2.96 -8.42 -0.36
CA ALA A 191 2.85 -9.60 0.47
C ALA A 191 4.22 -10.08 0.93
N GLN A 192 4.29 -10.48 2.20
CA GLN A 192 5.44 -11.09 2.85
C GLN A 192 4.95 -12.20 3.80
N THR A 193 5.82 -13.10 4.22
CA THR A 193 5.51 -14.04 5.31
C THR A 193 5.72 -13.41 6.69
N GLN A 194 5.38 -14.15 7.75
CA GLN A 194 5.51 -13.75 9.16
C GLN A 194 6.89 -13.21 9.56
N ILE A 195 7.97 -13.56 8.86
CA ILE A 195 9.32 -13.11 9.22
C ILE A 195 9.50 -11.60 9.08
N ALA A 196 8.67 -10.94 8.25
CA ALA A 196 8.60 -9.47 8.22
C ALA A 196 8.32 -8.87 9.60
N TYR A 197 7.57 -9.59 10.46
CA TYR A 197 7.30 -9.20 11.84
C TYR A 197 8.26 -9.84 12.85
N THR A 198 8.53 -11.15 12.76
CA THR A 198 9.32 -11.85 13.80
C THR A 198 10.79 -11.43 13.80
N GLU A 199 11.38 -11.12 12.64
CA GLU A 199 12.75 -10.60 12.53
C GLU A 199 12.85 -9.10 12.85
N ASN A 200 11.71 -8.40 12.84
CA ASN A 200 11.60 -7.00 13.25
C ASN A 200 10.89 -6.84 14.60
N SER A 201 11.04 -7.81 15.51
CA SER A 201 10.33 -7.87 16.81
C SER A 201 10.52 -6.65 17.74
N SER A 202 11.51 -5.80 17.47
CA SER A 202 11.69 -4.51 18.16
C SER A 202 10.72 -3.42 17.71
N GLN A 203 10.05 -3.61 16.56
CA GLN A 203 9.07 -2.71 15.95
C GLN A 203 7.68 -3.37 15.95
N SER A 204 6.62 -2.59 16.21
CA SER A 204 5.25 -3.13 16.11
C SER A 204 4.84 -3.33 14.65
N ALA A 205 3.85 -4.19 14.39
CA ALA A 205 3.29 -4.37 13.05
C ALA A 205 2.87 -3.04 12.41
N THR A 206 2.26 -2.11 13.18
CA THR A 206 1.91 -0.77 12.69
C THR A 206 3.13 0.07 12.29
N GLN A 207 4.26 -0.04 13.01
CA GLN A 207 5.49 0.67 12.65
C GLN A 207 6.12 0.10 11.38
N ILE A 208 6.08 -1.23 11.25
CA ILE A 208 6.56 -1.93 10.06
C ILE A 208 5.71 -1.53 8.85
N SER A 209 4.37 -1.59 8.96
CA SER A 209 3.47 -1.12 7.89
C SER A 209 3.67 0.35 7.55
N ALA A 210 3.91 1.23 8.53
CA ALA A 210 4.18 2.64 8.26
C ALA A 210 5.50 2.86 7.51
N LYS A 211 6.52 2.03 7.76
CA LYS A 211 7.77 2.03 6.97
C LYS A 211 7.52 1.51 5.55
N MET A 212 6.82 0.39 5.40
CA MET A 212 6.44 -0.13 4.06
C MET A 212 5.64 0.91 3.26
N GLN A 213 4.73 1.65 3.91
CA GLN A 213 3.97 2.71 3.25
C GLN A 213 4.85 3.91 2.85
N SER A 214 5.64 4.43 3.80
CA SER A 214 6.44 5.65 3.55
C SER A 214 7.61 5.43 2.59
N TYR A 215 8.25 4.25 2.60
CA TYR A 215 9.39 3.95 1.74
C TYR A 215 9.00 3.32 0.42
N LEU A 216 7.91 2.54 0.37
CA LEU A 216 7.56 1.73 -0.80
C LEU A 216 6.16 2.02 -1.37
N GLY A 217 5.38 2.92 -0.77
CA GLY A 217 4.02 3.20 -1.22
C GLY A 217 3.00 2.12 -0.86
N ILE A 218 3.36 1.14 -0.02
CA ILE A 218 2.49 0.01 0.31
C ILE A 218 1.44 0.42 1.34
N SER A 219 0.20 0.57 0.87
CA SER A 219 -0.95 0.88 1.72
C SER A 219 -1.69 -0.38 2.18
N ASN A 220 -1.57 -1.48 1.43
CA ASN A 220 -2.13 -2.77 1.78
C ASN A 220 -1.01 -3.80 1.98
N PHE A 221 -0.73 -4.17 3.23
CA PHE A 221 0.42 -5.01 3.57
C PHE A 221 -0.02 -6.36 4.10
N PHE A 222 -0.01 -7.37 3.22
CA PHE A 222 -0.35 -8.74 3.56
C PHE A 222 0.85 -9.45 4.20
N VAL A 223 0.78 -9.65 5.52
CA VAL A 223 1.73 -10.52 6.22
C VAL A 223 1.04 -11.83 6.58
N VAL A 224 1.42 -12.88 5.87
CA VAL A 224 0.77 -14.20 5.95
C VAL A 224 1.66 -15.22 6.63
N GLN A 225 1.06 -16.26 7.21
CA GLN A 225 1.84 -17.39 7.71
C GLN A 225 2.39 -18.19 6.52
N ASP A 226 3.68 -18.50 6.55
CA ASP A 226 4.33 -19.33 5.55
C ASP A 226 3.69 -20.75 5.54
N PRO A 227 3.16 -21.22 4.40
CA PRO A 227 2.49 -22.51 4.28
C PRO A 227 3.46 -23.65 3.95
N ASN A 228 4.78 -23.41 3.81
CA ASN A 228 5.74 -24.43 3.44
C ASN A 228 6.31 -25.18 4.64
N ASN A 229 6.31 -24.57 5.84
CA ASN A 229 6.93 -25.12 7.04
C ASN A 229 8.39 -25.55 6.77
N THR A 230 9.15 -24.62 6.19
CA THR A 230 10.59 -24.77 5.91
C THR A 230 11.34 -23.67 6.64
N TYR A 231 12.66 -23.80 6.77
CA TYR A 231 13.44 -22.82 7.54
C TYR A 231 13.49 -21.41 6.92
N ILE A 232 13.18 -21.27 5.63
CA ILE A 232 13.45 -20.04 4.89
C ILE A 232 12.32 -19.02 4.99
N ASP A 233 11.06 -19.47 5.12
CA ASP A 233 9.87 -18.63 5.21
C ASP A 233 9.79 -17.52 4.13
N HIS A 234 10.09 -17.82 2.87
CA HIS A 234 10.02 -16.85 1.77
C HIS A 234 8.76 -17.05 0.93
N ILE A 235 8.06 -15.95 0.61
CA ILE A 235 6.87 -15.98 -0.26
C ILE A 235 7.16 -16.58 -1.64
N ASP A 236 8.34 -16.32 -2.22
CA ASP A 236 8.70 -16.83 -3.55
C ASP A 236 8.80 -18.36 -3.66
N CYS A 237 8.82 -19.06 -2.54
CA CYS A 237 8.84 -20.52 -2.46
C CYS A 237 7.44 -21.16 -2.55
N TRP A 238 6.37 -20.36 -2.53
CA TRP A 238 4.99 -20.87 -2.59
C TRP A 238 3.98 -19.96 -3.27
N GLY A 239 4.30 -18.68 -3.48
CA GLY A 239 3.41 -17.67 -4.04
C GLY A 239 4.13 -16.72 -5.00
N LYS A 240 3.40 -16.15 -5.97
CA LYS A 240 3.91 -15.09 -6.84
C LYS A 240 2.81 -14.17 -7.37
N PHE A 241 2.96 -12.86 -7.24
CA PHE A 241 2.14 -11.92 -8.02
C PHE A 241 2.53 -12.00 -9.50
N LEU A 242 1.55 -12.25 -10.36
CA LEU A 242 1.75 -12.36 -11.80
C LEU A 242 1.28 -11.10 -12.56
N ALA A 243 0.32 -10.39 -11.99
CA ALA A 243 -0.26 -9.12 -12.44
C ALA A 243 -0.97 -8.47 -11.24
N PRO A 244 -1.45 -7.22 -11.34
CA PRO A 244 -2.13 -6.56 -10.23
C PRO A 244 -3.35 -7.32 -9.68
N ASP A 245 -4.02 -8.12 -10.51
CA ASP A 245 -5.18 -8.96 -10.15
C ASP A 245 -4.89 -10.47 -10.10
N LYS A 246 -3.65 -10.91 -10.34
CA LYS A 246 -3.30 -12.34 -10.47
C LYS A 246 -2.23 -12.75 -9.49
N VAL A 247 -2.48 -13.85 -8.78
CA VAL A 247 -1.50 -14.49 -7.90
C VAL A 247 -1.42 -15.97 -8.21
N LEU A 248 -0.20 -16.50 -8.30
CA LEU A 248 0.08 -17.92 -8.39
C LEU A 248 0.36 -18.46 -7.00
N ILE A 249 -0.30 -19.55 -6.60
CA ILE A 249 -0.06 -20.24 -5.34
C ILE A 249 0.23 -21.70 -5.63
N ARG A 250 1.24 -22.30 -4.98
CA ARG A 250 1.54 -23.72 -5.14
C ARG A 250 0.32 -24.59 -4.77
N SER A 251 0.28 -25.81 -5.26
CA SER A 251 -0.69 -26.83 -4.85
C SER A 251 0.02 -28.17 -4.68
N VAL A 252 -0.49 -29.00 -3.78
CA VAL A 252 0.08 -30.31 -3.45
C VAL A 252 -1.04 -31.35 -3.36
N PRO A 253 -0.74 -32.66 -3.44
CA PRO A 253 -1.72 -33.70 -3.19
C PRO A 253 -2.33 -33.59 -1.78
N THR A 254 -3.57 -34.05 -1.61
CA THR A 254 -4.27 -34.06 -0.30
C THR A 254 -3.55 -34.85 0.79
N SER A 255 -2.64 -35.75 0.41
CA SER A 255 -1.79 -36.52 1.32
C SER A 255 -0.53 -35.78 1.79
N HIS A 256 -0.22 -34.62 1.23
CA HIS A 256 0.96 -33.83 1.58
C HIS A 256 0.72 -33.10 2.91
N SER A 257 1.72 -33.06 3.79
CA SER A 257 1.58 -32.51 5.15
C SER A 257 1.12 -31.05 5.19
N GLN A 258 1.52 -30.24 4.19
CA GLN A 258 1.19 -28.82 4.08
C GLN A 258 -0.08 -28.54 3.26
N TYR A 259 -0.87 -29.56 2.89
CA TYR A 259 -2.03 -29.36 2.01
C TYR A 259 -3.01 -28.32 2.57
N ALA A 260 -3.34 -28.42 3.86
CA ALA A 260 -4.34 -27.56 4.48
C ALA A 260 -3.89 -26.09 4.50
N GLU A 261 -2.64 -25.83 4.87
CA GLU A 261 -2.05 -24.49 4.95
C GLU A 261 -1.96 -23.84 3.56
N ILE A 262 -1.59 -24.60 2.54
CA ILE A 262 -1.52 -24.11 1.16
C ILE A 262 -2.91 -23.75 0.62
N GLU A 263 -3.92 -24.59 0.85
CA GLU A 263 -5.30 -24.29 0.45
C GLU A 263 -5.86 -23.09 1.21
N GLN A 264 -5.52 -22.95 2.50
CA GLN A 264 -5.90 -21.77 3.29
C GLN A 264 -5.28 -20.49 2.71
N THR A 265 -4.01 -20.52 2.31
CA THR A 265 -3.35 -19.37 1.67
C THR A 265 -3.97 -19.04 0.31
N ALA A 266 -4.30 -20.04 -0.51
CA ALA A 266 -5.02 -19.82 -1.77
C ALA A 266 -6.40 -19.18 -1.54
N ALA A 267 -7.15 -19.66 -0.54
CA ALA A 267 -8.44 -19.10 -0.17
C ALA A 267 -8.34 -17.68 0.41
N PHE A 268 -7.28 -17.37 1.16
CA PHE A 268 -6.99 -16.03 1.65
C PHE A 268 -6.87 -15.04 0.49
N PHE A 269 -6.01 -15.32 -0.49
CA PHE A 269 -5.85 -14.42 -1.64
C PHE A 269 -7.14 -14.31 -2.47
N ALA A 270 -7.86 -15.41 -2.67
CA ALA A 270 -9.13 -15.41 -3.42
C ALA A 270 -10.21 -14.54 -2.75
N SER A 271 -10.14 -14.32 -1.44
CA SER A 271 -11.07 -13.45 -0.71
C SER A 271 -10.60 -12.00 -0.60
N GLN A 272 -9.37 -11.68 -1.02
CA GLN A 272 -8.87 -10.31 -1.01
C GLN A 272 -9.26 -9.56 -2.29
N THR A 273 -9.55 -8.27 -2.14
CA THR A 273 -9.70 -7.33 -3.26
C THR A 273 -8.32 -6.91 -3.77
N SER A 274 -8.10 -6.99 -5.08
CA SER A 274 -6.89 -6.52 -5.75
C SER A 274 -6.83 -4.98 -5.84
N ALA A 275 -5.67 -4.43 -6.21
CA ALA A 275 -5.55 -2.99 -6.44
C ALA A 275 -6.38 -2.47 -7.63
N TRP A 276 -6.93 -3.35 -8.46
CA TRP A 276 -7.91 -2.99 -9.49
C TRP A 276 -9.36 -2.97 -8.99
N GLY A 277 -9.59 -3.23 -7.70
CA GLY A 277 -10.91 -3.06 -7.06
C GLY A 277 -11.80 -4.29 -7.10
N TYR A 278 -11.33 -5.43 -7.62
CA TYR A 278 -12.05 -6.70 -7.64
C TYR A 278 -11.20 -7.88 -7.13
N PRO A 279 -11.80 -9.03 -6.79
CA PRO A 279 -11.07 -10.14 -6.16
C PRO A 279 -9.89 -10.68 -6.99
N TYR A 280 -8.82 -11.14 -6.33
CA TYR A 280 -7.70 -11.77 -7.03
C TYR A 280 -8.11 -13.05 -7.76
N ARG A 281 -7.58 -13.21 -8.98
CA ARG A 281 -7.56 -14.47 -9.72
C ARG A 281 -6.41 -15.32 -9.21
N VAL A 282 -6.74 -16.35 -8.44
CA VAL A 282 -5.76 -17.30 -7.89
C VAL A 282 -5.50 -18.44 -8.88
N TYR A 283 -4.28 -18.49 -9.40
CA TYR A 283 -3.77 -19.59 -10.21
C TYR A 283 -3.04 -20.60 -9.35
N ARG A 284 -3.05 -21.87 -9.76
CA ARG A 284 -2.45 -22.98 -9.02
C ARG A 284 -1.34 -23.64 -9.83
N VAL A 285 -0.22 -23.97 -9.18
CA VAL A 285 0.86 -24.78 -9.79
C VAL A 285 1.16 -26.00 -8.95
N ASN A 286 1.04 -27.19 -9.55
CA ASN A 286 1.18 -28.45 -8.82
C ASN A 286 2.65 -28.79 -8.55
N THR A 287 3.02 -28.89 -7.26
CA THR A 287 4.38 -29.15 -6.75
C THR A 287 4.38 -30.40 -5.85
N PRO A 288 3.98 -31.58 -6.33
CA PRO A 288 3.74 -32.75 -5.47
C PRO A 288 4.98 -33.28 -4.75
N GLN A 289 6.18 -32.89 -5.22
CA GLN A 289 7.46 -33.23 -4.60
C GLN A 289 8.24 -31.96 -4.23
N ASN A 290 7.53 -30.87 -3.91
CA ASN A 290 8.11 -29.57 -3.56
C ASN A 290 9.01 -28.96 -4.66
N GLN A 291 8.69 -29.20 -5.93
CA GLN A 291 9.38 -28.51 -7.02
C GLN A 291 9.20 -26.98 -6.90
N PRO A 292 10.25 -26.17 -7.13
CA PRO A 292 10.22 -24.73 -6.88
C PRO A 292 9.54 -23.93 -8.01
N TYR A 293 8.44 -24.41 -8.60
CA TYR A 293 7.85 -23.79 -9.80
C TYR A 293 7.36 -22.35 -9.59
N THR A 294 7.05 -21.93 -8.35
CA THR A 294 6.69 -20.54 -8.03
C THR A 294 7.90 -19.60 -8.03
N ASN A 295 9.10 -20.15 -7.88
CA ASN A 295 10.37 -19.42 -7.79
C ASN A 295 10.88 -19.03 -9.20
N SER A 296 9.99 -18.42 -9.98
CA SER A 296 10.21 -17.96 -11.36
C SER A 296 10.57 -16.47 -11.41
N LEU A 297 11.19 -16.05 -12.51
CA LEU A 297 11.44 -14.64 -12.83
C LEU A 297 10.54 -14.22 -13.99
N ILE A 298 9.79 -13.13 -13.81
CA ILE A 298 9.14 -12.40 -14.90
C ILE A 298 10.12 -11.32 -15.36
N LEU A 299 10.39 -11.26 -16.66
CA LEU A 299 11.28 -10.26 -17.24
C LEU A 299 10.71 -9.83 -18.60
N ASN A 300 10.10 -8.65 -18.61
CA ASN A 300 9.35 -8.14 -19.76
C ASN A 300 8.30 -9.17 -20.21
N ASN A 301 8.27 -9.55 -21.49
CA ASN A 301 7.31 -10.51 -22.03
C ASN A 301 7.71 -11.99 -21.83
N LYS A 302 8.70 -12.29 -20.97
CA LYS A 302 9.17 -13.66 -20.72
C LYS A 302 9.02 -14.06 -19.26
N VAL A 303 8.79 -15.35 -19.03
CA VAL A 303 8.77 -15.95 -17.69
C VAL A 303 9.71 -17.15 -17.65
N PHE A 304 10.72 -17.08 -16.79
CA PHE A 304 11.69 -18.14 -16.59
C PHE A 304 11.30 -18.97 -15.37
N VAL A 305 10.92 -20.23 -15.59
CA VAL A 305 10.41 -21.12 -14.55
C VAL A 305 11.46 -22.21 -14.27
N PRO A 306 11.91 -22.41 -13.02
CA PRO A 306 12.84 -23.49 -12.71
C PRO A 306 12.18 -24.85 -12.94
N THR A 307 12.90 -25.78 -13.56
CA THR A 307 12.42 -27.13 -13.89
C THR A 307 13.35 -28.17 -13.28
N MET A 308 12.78 -29.31 -12.89
CA MET A 308 13.47 -30.37 -12.15
C MET A 308 13.77 -31.60 -13.01
N SER A 309 13.60 -31.50 -14.34
CA SER A 309 13.61 -32.65 -15.26
C SER A 309 12.62 -33.74 -14.83
N SER A 310 11.45 -33.29 -14.37
CA SER A 310 10.41 -34.15 -13.79
C SER A 310 9.18 -34.24 -14.69
N THR A 311 8.34 -35.24 -14.47
CA THR A 311 7.06 -35.40 -15.20
C THR A 311 6.06 -34.27 -14.93
N TYR A 312 6.30 -33.42 -13.93
CA TYR A 312 5.40 -32.33 -13.55
C TYR A 312 5.77 -31.00 -14.25
N ASP A 313 6.95 -30.90 -14.86
CA ASP A 313 7.47 -29.66 -15.43
C ASP A 313 6.54 -29.11 -16.54
N ALA A 314 6.06 -29.97 -17.44
CA ALA A 314 5.21 -29.55 -18.54
C ALA A 314 3.87 -28.93 -18.06
N ALA A 315 3.26 -29.52 -17.04
CA ALA A 315 2.03 -29.02 -16.44
C ALA A 315 2.25 -27.69 -15.70
N ALA A 316 3.39 -27.55 -15.01
CA ALA A 316 3.76 -26.31 -14.34
C ALA A 316 3.96 -25.16 -15.33
N LEU A 317 4.67 -25.40 -16.44
CA LEU A 317 4.82 -24.41 -17.50
C LEU A 317 3.46 -24.03 -18.13
N GLN A 318 2.55 -24.99 -18.26
CA GLN A 318 1.21 -24.71 -18.78
C GLN A 318 0.40 -23.81 -17.83
N ALA A 319 0.50 -24.01 -16.51
CA ALA A 319 -0.16 -23.14 -15.54
C ALA A 319 0.24 -21.67 -15.68
N TYR A 320 1.52 -21.40 -15.97
CA TYR A 320 1.99 -20.05 -16.29
C TYR A 320 1.42 -19.52 -17.62
N ARG A 321 1.35 -20.34 -18.67
CA ARG A 321 0.78 -19.92 -19.97
C ARG A 321 -0.70 -19.57 -19.85
N ASP A 322 -1.44 -20.30 -19.02
CA ASP A 322 -2.84 -20.04 -18.74
C ASP A 322 -3.02 -18.74 -17.93
N ALA A 323 -2.10 -18.49 -16.98
CA ALA A 323 -2.13 -17.30 -16.13
C ALA A 323 -1.67 -16.03 -16.82
N LEU A 324 -0.71 -16.14 -17.74
CA LEU A 324 -0.05 -15.05 -18.45
C LEU A 324 -0.14 -15.21 -19.98
N PRO A 325 -1.35 -15.11 -20.57
CA PRO A 325 -1.50 -15.19 -22.02
C PRO A 325 -0.66 -14.13 -22.73
N GLY A 326 0.16 -14.58 -23.70
CA GLY A 326 1.05 -13.72 -24.47
C GLY A 326 2.49 -13.66 -23.97
N TYR A 327 2.77 -14.16 -22.76
CA TYR A 327 4.14 -14.30 -22.28
C TYR A 327 4.83 -15.54 -22.88
N GLU A 328 6.13 -15.43 -23.14
CA GLU A 328 6.98 -16.56 -23.49
C GLU A 328 7.42 -17.29 -22.21
N VAL A 329 6.82 -18.45 -21.94
CA VAL A 329 7.13 -19.26 -20.75
C VAL A 329 8.24 -20.27 -21.06
N ILE A 330 9.38 -20.12 -20.39
CA ILE A 330 10.63 -20.85 -20.63
C ILE A 330 10.99 -21.67 -19.37
N GLY A 331 11.11 -22.98 -19.54
CA GLY A 331 11.60 -23.87 -18.48
C GLY A 331 13.13 -23.88 -18.41
N VAL A 332 13.68 -23.76 -17.20
CA VAL A 332 15.14 -23.66 -16.98
C VAL A 332 15.58 -24.72 -15.99
N THR A 333 16.40 -25.68 -16.43
CA THR A 333 16.96 -26.71 -15.56
C THR A 333 18.20 -26.18 -14.82
N GLY A 334 18.40 -26.63 -13.58
CA GLY A 334 19.51 -26.19 -12.73
C GLY A 334 20.88 -26.45 -13.36
N GLY A 335 21.84 -25.58 -13.03
CA GLY A 335 23.23 -25.71 -13.46
C GLY A 335 24.07 -26.54 -12.50
N SER A 336 25.32 -26.12 -12.28
CA SER A 336 26.19 -26.72 -11.26
C SER A 336 25.65 -26.55 -9.84
N ALA A 337 24.94 -25.44 -9.58
CA ALA A 337 24.11 -25.27 -8.39
C ALA A 337 22.69 -25.73 -8.73
N ALA A 338 22.26 -26.84 -8.14
CA ALA A 338 20.92 -27.37 -8.35
C ALA A 338 19.85 -26.41 -7.82
N TRP A 339 18.64 -26.55 -8.35
CA TRP A 339 17.46 -25.93 -7.76
C TRP A 339 17.00 -26.73 -6.55
N GLU A 340 16.53 -26.01 -5.54
CA GLU A 340 15.95 -26.56 -4.32
C GLU A 340 14.56 -25.96 -4.12
N SER A 341 13.72 -26.63 -3.34
CA SER A 341 12.36 -26.13 -3.02
C SER A 341 12.37 -24.76 -2.34
N THR A 342 13.48 -24.41 -1.69
CA THR A 342 13.70 -23.17 -0.93
C THR A 342 14.70 -22.23 -1.59
N ASP A 343 15.25 -22.58 -2.74
CA ASP A 343 16.25 -21.76 -3.45
C ASP A 343 16.35 -22.20 -4.92
N ALA A 344 15.83 -21.37 -5.83
CA ALA A 344 15.91 -21.66 -7.25
C ALA A 344 16.19 -20.40 -8.08
N LEU A 345 15.48 -20.23 -9.20
CA LEU A 345 15.80 -19.22 -10.20
C LEU A 345 15.57 -17.80 -9.66
N HIS A 346 14.41 -17.55 -9.08
CA HIS A 346 14.04 -16.24 -8.57
C HIS A 346 14.99 -15.76 -7.48
N CYS A 347 15.40 -16.63 -6.55
CA CYS A 347 16.32 -16.29 -5.45
C CYS A 347 17.70 -15.82 -5.92
N ARG A 348 18.08 -16.12 -7.17
CA ARG A 348 19.43 -15.90 -7.72
C ARG A 348 19.45 -14.85 -8.83
N THR A 349 18.36 -14.11 -8.98
CA THR A 349 18.17 -13.02 -9.97
C THR A 349 17.39 -11.87 -9.34
N HIS A 350 17.61 -10.65 -9.80
CA HIS A 350 16.78 -9.50 -9.42
C HIS A 350 16.53 -8.59 -10.62
N GLU A 351 15.28 -8.38 -11.02
CA GLU A 351 14.91 -7.41 -12.04
C GLU A 351 15.24 -5.99 -11.61
N ILE A 352 15.52 -5.13 -12.59
CA ILE A 352 15.71 -3.70 -12.39
C ILE A 352 14.74 -2.98 -13.32
N PRO A 353 13.80 -2.20 -12.76
CA PRO A 353 12.85 -1.43 -13.54
C PRO A 353 13.51 -0.57 -14.60
N ASP A 354 12.77 -0.30 -15.65
CA ASP A 354 13.14 0.73 -16.60
C ASP A 354 12.97 2.12 -15.98
N GLN A 355 14.08 2.81 -15.69
CA GLN A 355 14.08 4.17 -15.13
C GLN A 355 13.35 5.18 -16.02
N ASP A 356 13.30 4.90 -17.33
CA ASP A 356 12.75 5.76 -18.38
C ASP A 356 11.38 5.24 -18.85
N MET A 357 10.76 4.33 -18.09
CA MET A 357 9.50 3.64 -18.38
C MET A 357 8.39 4.57 -18.90
N LEU A 358 7.65 4.09 -19.91
CA LEU A 358 6.32 4.60 -20.22
C LEU A 358 5.32 3.81 -19.38
N HIS A 359 4.52 4.49 -18.57
CA HIS A 359 3.61 3.89 -17.61
C HIS A 359 2.16 4.33 -17.87
N ILE A 360 1.24 3.36 -17.88
CA ILE A 360 -0.22 3.57 -17.97
C ILE A 360 -0.85 3.06 -16.67
N SER A 361 -1.37 3.98 -15.87
CA SER A 361 -2.17 3.69 -14.68
C SER A 361 -3.65 3.85 -15.01
N HIS A 362 -4.44 2.80 -14.77
CA HIS A 362 -5.86 2.75 -15.07
C HIS A 362 -6.57 1.84 -14.07
N SER A 363 -7.72 2.28 -13.56
CA SER A 363 -8.64 1.45 -12.79
C SER A 363 -9.66 0.83 -13.74
N PRO A 364 -9.64 -0.48 -13.97
CA PRO A 364 -10.48 -1.10 -14.97
C PRO A 364 -11.96 -1.20 -14.59
N LEU A 365 -12.83 -1.07 -15.59
CA LEU A 365 -14.22 -1.52 -15.48
C LEU A 365 -14.22 -3.05 -15.44
N TYR A 366 -14.99 -3.62 -14.50
CA TYR A 366 -15.00 -5.05 -14.23
C TYR A 366 -16.42 -5.54 -13.93
N GLY A 367 -16.64 -6.83 -14.14
CA GLY A 367 -17.87 -7.49 -13.73
C GLY A 367 -19.07 -6.99 -14.53
N VAL A 368 -20.24 -6.95 -13.89
CA VAL A 368 -21.44 -6.37 -14.49
C VAL A 368 -21.34 -4.84 -14.40
N GLN A 369 -21.86 -4.13 -15.39
CA GLN A 369 -22.01 -2.68 -15.41
C GLN A 369 -23.45 -2.38 -15.85
N ASN A 370 -24.05 -1.35 -15.26
CA ASN A 370 -25.42 -0.99 -15.57
C ASN A 370 -25.56 -0.52 -17.03
N PRO A 371 -26.73 -0.69 -17.67
CA PRO A 371 -27.01 -0.09 -18.96
C PRO A 371 -27.05 1.44 -18.81
N ASP A 372 -25.98 2.09 -19.24
CA ASP A 372 -25.77 3.53 -19.10
C ASP A 372 -25.68 4.22 -20.46
N ASN A 373 -25.80 5.54 -20.45
CA ASN A 373 -25.67 6.36 -21.67
C ASN A 373 -24.24 6.34 -22.24
N SER A 374 -23.24 6.09 -21.39
CA SER A 374 -21.83 6.01 -21.76
C SER A 374 -20.99 5.29 -20.70
N TYR A 375 -19.81 4.84 -21.10
CA TYR A 375 -18.80 4.25 -20.22
C TYR A 375 -17.46 4.97 -20.41
N ASP A 376 -16.91 5.47 -19.30
CA ASP A 376 -15.71 6.29 -19.30
C ASP A 376 -14.46 5.46 -18.98
N PHE A 377 -13.41 5.66 -19.76
CA PHE A 377 -12.10 5.08 -19.53
C PHE A 377 -11.12 6.19 -19.18
N THR A 378 -10.72 6.24 -17.91
CA THR A 378 -9.75 7.23 -17.43
C THR A 378 -8.41 6.57 -17.17
N ALA A 379 -7.33 7.15 -17.70
CA ALA A 379 -5.97 6.66 -17.47
C ALA A 379 -4.98 7.80 -17.22
N THR A 380 -4.04 7.58 -16.31
CA THR A 380 -2.86 8.42 -16.15
C THR A 380 -1.72 7.83 -16.97
N ILE A 381 -1.17 8.59 -17.92
CA ILE A 381 -0.10 8.15 -18.81
C ILE A 381 1.12 9.04 -18.58
N LYS A 382 2.21 8.42 -18.11
CA LYS A 382 3.46 9.10 -17.77
C LYS A 382 4.64 8.47 -18.50
N ALA A 383 5.42 9.30 -19.19
CA ALA A 383 6.71 8.92 -19.72
C ALA A 383 7.80 9.39 -18.73
N TYR A 384 8.37 8.46 -17.96
CA TYR A 384 9.44 8.79 -17.00
C TYR A 384 10.71 9.28 -17.70
N SER A 385 10.90 8.89 -18.97
CA SER A 385 11.91 9.46 -19.88
C SER A 385 11.73 10.96 -20.17
N MET A 386 10.61 11.56 -19.77
CA MET A 386 10.13 12.89 -20.18
C MET A 386 9.93 13.06 -21.69
N ALA A 387 10.01 11.98 -22.48
CA ALA A 387 9.75 12.03 -23.90
C ALA A 387 8.27 12.33 -24.16
N PRO A 388 7.94 13.17 -25.16
CA PRO A 388 6.55 13.40 -25.53
C PRO A 388 5.85 12.11 -25.97
N VAL A 389 4.60 11.94 -25.55
CA VAL A 389 3.73 10.84 -25.99
C VAL A 389 3.18 11.15 -27.38
N TYR A 390 3.14 10.16 -28.28
CA TYR A 390 2.55 10.31 -29.60
C TYR A 390 1.02 10.41 -29.52
N SER A 391 0.44 11.49 -30.03
CA SER A 391 -1.01 11.74 -29.93
C SER A 391 -1.86 10.70 -30.65
N ASP A 392 -1.36 10.08 -31.73
CA ASP A 392 -2.02 9.02 -32.48
C ASP A 392 -1.83 7.62 -31.89
N SER A 393 -0.97 7.48 -30.88
CA SER A 393 -0.79 6.23 -30.12
C SER A 393 -1.74 6.10 -28.92
N LEU A 394 -2.41 7.18 -28.53
CA LEU A 394 -3.25 7.27 -27.35
C LEU A 394 -4.67 6.80 -27.64
N PHE A 395 -4.98 5.55 -27.32
CA PHE A 395 -6.32 5.01 -27.54
C PHE A 395 -6.73 3.94 -26.53
N VAL A 396 -8.04 3.81 -26.36
CA VAL A 396 -8.69 2.60 -25.87
C VAL A 396 -9.03 1.74 -27.07
N SER A 397 -8.55 0.51 -27.11
CA SER A 397 -8.98 -0.48 -28.10
C SER A 397 -10.00 -1.38 -27.43
N TYR A 398 -11.22 -1.43 -27.96
CA TYR A 398 -12.32 -2.20 -27.39
C TYR A 398 -13.01 -3.06 -28.45
N LYS A 399 -13.71 -4.10 -28.03
CA LYS A 399 -14.64 -4.84 -28.89
C LYS A 399 -15.86 -5.28 -28.10
N ILE A 400 -16.98 -5.32 -28.82
CA ILE A 400 -18.27 -5.77 -28.30
C ILE A 400 -18.47 -7.22 -28.73
N ASN A 401 -18.75 -8.11 -27.78
CA ASN A 401 -18.97 -9.53 -28.00
C ASN A 401 -17.82 -10.18 -28.80
N ARG A 402 -18.13 -10.72 -29.98
CA ARG A 402 -17.18 -11.32 -30.93
C ARG A 402 -16.89 -10.41 -32.13
N GLY A 403 -17.21 -9.13 -32.03
CA GLY A 403 -16.96 -8.12 -33.06
C GLY A 403 -15.48 -7.82 -33.27
N ALA A 404 -15.21 -6.89 -34.19
CA ALA A 404 -13.87 -6.39 -34.45
C ALA A 404 -13.39 -5.47 -33.33
N TRP A 405 -12.07 -5.30 -33.23
CA TRP A 405 -11.48 -4.27 -32.38
C TRP A 405 -11.67 -2.90 -33.01
N GLU A 406 -12.24 -1.98 -32.23
CA GLU A 406 -12.43 -0.58 -32.54
C GLU A 406 -11.55 0.28 -31.63
N ARG A 407 -11.30 1.53 -32.02
CA ARG A 407 -10.46 2.45 -31.25
C ARG A 407 -11.23 3.70 -30.87
N LEU A 408 -11.12 4.08 -29.61
CA LEU A 408 -11.54 5.38 -29.10
C LEU A 408 -10.27 6.19 -28.78
N PRO A 409 -10.11 7.40 -29.33
CA PRO A 409 -8.97 8.24 -29.00
C PRO A 409 -9.05 8.67 -27.54
N LEU A 410 -7.91 8.62 -26.85
CA LEU A 410 -7.77 9.16 -25.51
C LEU A 410 -7.52 10.67 -25.60
N ILE A 411 -8.38 11.45 -24.96
CA ILE A 411 -8.33 12.91 -24.93
C ILE A 411 -7.67 13.35 -23.64
N ASN A 412 -6.68 14.24 -23.74
CA ASN A 412 -6.00 14.80 -22.57
C ASN A 412 -6.93 15.80 -21.83
N ILE A 413 -7.13 15.59 -20.54
CA ILE A 413 -7.94 16.44 -19.64
C ILE A 413 -7.13 16.96 -18.43
N GLY A 414 -5.82 16.70 -18.38
CA GLY A 414 -4.94 17.12 -17.29
C GLY A 414 -3.47 17.18 -17.72
N SER A 415 -2.52 17.20 -16.77
CA SER A 415 -1.10 17.12 -17.13
C SER A 415 -0.74 15.76 -17.73
N SER A 416 -1.24 14.68 -17.13
CA SER A 416 -1.00 13.29 -17.53
C SER A 416 -2.29 12.45 -17.53
N LEU A 417 -3.45 13.10 -17.40
CA LEU A 417 -4.74 12.43 -17.26
C LEU A 417 -5.49 12.44 -18.59
N PHE A 418 -5.89 11.27 -19.05
CA PHE A 418 -6.58 11.06 -20.31
C PHE A 418 -7.92 10.36 -20.10
N THR A 419 -8.89 10.69 -20.95
CA THR A 419 -10.21 10.06 -20.95
C THR A 419 -10.67 9.66 -22.35
N ALA A 420 -11.40 8.56 -22.46
CA ALA A 420 -12.14 8.17 -23.64
C ALA A 420 -13.55 7.73 -23.21
N VAL A 421 -14.55 8.00 -24.04
CA VAL A 421 -15.95 7.72 -23.74
C VAL A 421 -16.50 6.76 -24.78
N MET A 422 -16.93 5.57 -24.35
CA MET A 422 -17.67 4.64 -25.19
C MET A 422 -19.17 4.93 -25.07
N PRO A 423 -19.92 4.99 -26.18
CA PRO A 423 -21.36 5.22 -26.13
C PRO A 423 -22.10 4.03 -25.48
N ALA A 424 -23.38 4.23 -25.17
CA ALA A 424 -24.28 3.20 -24.65
C ALA A 424 -24.17 1.86 -25.39
N GLN A 425 -24.23 0.78 -24.62
CA GLN A 425 -24.14 -0.61 -25.10
C GLN A 425 -25.41 -1.37 -24.68
N ALA A 426 -25.75 -2.44 -25.39
CA ALA A 426 -27.01 -3.14 -25.15
C ALA A 426 -26.88 -4.10 -23.95
N PRO A 427 -27.94 -4.26 -23.12
CA PRO A 427 -27.99 -5.31 -22.13
C PRO A 427 -27.69 -6.70 -22.76
N GLY A 428 -26.76 -7.43 -22.16
CA GLY A 428 -26.23 -8.70 -22.66
C GLY A 428 -24.87 -8.58 -23.37
N ASP A 429 -24.41 -7.37 -23.71
CA ASP A 429 -23.12 -7.18 -24.36
C ASP A 429 -21.96 -7.47 -23.41
N THR A 430 -20.93 -8.16 -23.92
CA THR A 430 -19.63 -8.31 -23.26
C THR A 430 -18.62 -7.38 -23.90
N ILE A 431 -18.03 -6.50 -23.12
CA ILE A 431 -17.01 -5.56 -23.58
C ILE A 431 -15.64 -6.09 -23.19
N ARG A 432 -14.71 -6.06 -24.13
CA ARG A 432 -13.29 -6.36 -23.90
C ARG A 432 -12.46 -5.19 -24.35
N TYR A 433 -11.51 -4.74 -23.54
CA TYR A 433 -10.70 -3.58 -23.90
C TYR A 433 -9.28 -3.60 -23.33
N PHE A 434 -8.41 -2.79 -23.92
CA PHE A 434 -7.09 -2.44 -23.39
C PHE A 434 -6.76 -1.00 -23.79
N ILE A 435 -5.81 -0.40 -23.07
CA ILE A 435 -5.30 0.94 -23.35
C ILE A 435 -3.92 0.83 -23.99
N HIS A 436 -3.58 1.74 -24.90
CA HIS A 436 -2.28 1.80 -25.54
C HIS A 436 -1.70 3.22 -25.50
N ALA A 437 -0.37 3.30 -25.40
CA ALA A 437 0.40 4.52 -25.55
C ALA A 437 1.81 4.20 -26.08
N ALA A 438 2.39 5.14 -26.83
CA ALA A 438 3.78 5.14 -27.23
C ALA A 438 4.39 6.54 -27.11
N ASP A 439 5.69 6.62 -26.86
CA ASP A 439 6.41 7.88 -26.70
C ASP A 439 7.62 8.01 -27.64
N GLN A 440 8.15 9.23 -27.74
CA GLN A 440 9.30 9.55 -28.59
C GLN A 440 10.63 8.94 -28.10
N SER A 441 10.66 8.29 -26.92
CA SER A 441 11.83 7.50 -26.50
C SER A 441 11.90 6.14 -27.19
N GLY A 442 10.84 5.76 -27.92
CA GLY A 442 10.71 4.48 -28.60
C GLY A 442 9.95 3.43 -27.78
N ARG A 443 9.42 3.80 -26.61
CA ARG A 443 8.60 2.91 -25.77
C ARG A 443 7.18 2.86 -26.30
N SER A 444 6.61 1.66 -26.27
CA SER A 444 5.23 1.40 -26.69
C SER A 444 4.68 0.29 -25.79
N ILE A 445 3.64 0.61 -25.04
CA ILE A 445 3.08 -0.28 -24.03
C ILE A 445 1.56 -0.30 -24.09
N SER A 446 1.01 -1.38 -23.55
CA SER A 446 -0.42 -1.52 -23.34
C SER A 446 -0.75 -1.81 -21.87
N HIS A 447 -1.98 -1.53 -21.51
CA HIS A 447 -2.55 -1.87 -20.21
C HIS A 447 -3.87 -2.65 -20.43
N PRO A 448 -3.96 -3.93 -20.02
CA PRO A 448 -2.89 -4.76 -19.47
C PRO A 448 -1.74 -4.99 -20.46
N TYR A 449 -0.59 -5.45 -19.95
CA TYR A 449 0.67 -5.54 -20.72
C TYR A 449 0.54 -6.30 -22.06
N THR A 450 -0.21 -7.41 -22.07
CA THR A 450 -0.40 -8.26 -23.27
C THR A 450 -1.64 -7.91 -24.10
N ALA A 451 -2.28 -6.77 -23.81
CA ALA A 451 -3.32 -6.15 -24.62
C ALA A 451 -4.45 -7.13 -24.99
N ALA A 452 -4.64 -7.38 -26.29
CA ALA A 452 -5.71 -8.22 -26.82
C ALA A 452 -5.65 -9.69 -26.40
N LEU A 453 -4.51 -10.18 -25.88
CA LEU A 453 -4.34 -11.56 -25.41
C LEU A 453 -4.90 -11.76 -24.00
N ASP A 454 -4.96 -10.71 -23.20
CA ASP A 454 -5.50 -10.71 -21.84
C ASP A 454 -6.15 -9.35 -21.53
N PRO A 455 -7.24 -9.00 -22.24
CA PRO A 455 -7.88 -7.69 -22.09
C PRO A 455 -8.69 -7.61 -20.81
N HIS A 456 -8.96 -6.39 -20.35
CA HIS A 456 -10.01 -6.13 -19.35
C HIS A 456 -11.37 -6.53 -19.90
N VAL A 457 -12.27 -7.00 -19.03
CA VAL A 457 -13.59 -7.51 -19.41
C VAL A 457 -14.67 -7.05 -18.44
N PHE A 458 -15.77 -6.53 -18.98
CA PHE A 458 -17.00 -6.27 -18.25
C PHE A 458 -18.24 -6.59 -19.11
N TYR A 459 -19.41 -6.65 -18.48
CA TYR A 459 -20.67 -7.10 -19.08
C TYR A 459 -21.75 -6.07 -18.81
N ILE A 460 -22.61 -5.80 -19.79
CA ILE A 460 -23.75 -4.91 -19.60
C ILE A 460 -24.94 -5.74 -19.13
N ALA A 461 -25.43 -5.51 -17.92
CA ALA A 461 -26.68 -6.08 -17.46
C ALA A 461 -27.33 -5.14 -16.45
N ALA A 462 -28.67 -5.14 -16.41
CA ALA A 462 -29.39 -4.39 -15.40
C ALA A 462 -29.05 -4.93 -14.02
N ASP A 463 -28.74 -4.03 -13.09
CA ASP A 463 -28.68 -4.39 -11.68
C ASP A 463 -30.06 -4.80 -11.20
N THR A 464 -30.10 -5.92 -10.49
CA THR A 464 -31.32 -6.47 -9.89
C THR A 464 -31.10 -6.83 -8.42
N ILE A 465 -29.94 -6.47 -7.87
CA ILE A 465 -29.58 -6.72 -6.50
C ILE A 465 -29.57 -5.37 -5.78
N ALA A 466 -30.28 -5.31 -4.66
CA ALA A 466 -30.29 -4.12 -3.81
C ALA A 466 -29.07 -4.08 -2.88
N PRO A 467 -28.60 -2.88 -2.48
CA PRO A 467 -27.50 -2.74 -1.54
C PRO A 467 -27.72 -3.51 -0.24
N GLN A 468 -26.66 -3.93 0.43
CA GLN A 468 -26.72 -4.57 1.75
C GLN A 468 -26.31 -3.57 2.83
N ILE A 469 -27.17 -3.38 3.83
CA ILE A 469 -26.94 -2.45 4.94
C ILE A 469 -26.58 -3.23 6.21
N GLN A 470 -25.43 -2.94 6.79
CA GLN A 470 -25.04 -3.36 8.13
C GLN A 470 -25.00 -2.16 9.06
N HIS A 471 -25.76 -2.23 10.16
CA HIS A 471 -25.87 -1.14 11.12
C HIS A 471 -26.08 -1.68 12.54
N VAL A 472 -25.39 -1.09 13.51
CA VAL A 472 -25.58 -1.39 14.94
C VAL A 472 -26.66 -0.47 15.50
N PRO A 473 -27.85 -0.99 15.90
CA PRO A 473 -28.94 -0.15 16.36
C PRO A 473 -28.61 0.67 17.60
N ILE A 474 -29.10 1.91 17.65
CA ILE A 474 -29.06 2.74 18.86
C ILE A 474 -30.14 2.24 19.81
N THR A 475 -29.82 2.06 21.10
CA THR A 475 -30.75 1.48 22.08
C THR A 475 -31.32 2.49 23.08
N SER A 476 -30.79 3.72 23.13
CA SER A 476 -31.26 4.77 24.04
C SER A 476 -30.97 6.17 23.50
N ILE A 477 -31.92 7.09 23.64
CA ILE A 477 -31.79 8.50 23.29
C ILE A 477 -32.26 9.36 24.48
N THR A 478 -31.61 10.49 24.71
CA THR A 478 -32.00 11.50 25.71
C THR A 478 -32.44 12.80 25.03
N ASN A 479 -33.20 13.64 25.72
CA ASN A 479 -33.70 14.92 25.21
C ASN A 479 -32.67 16.08 25.20
N GLN A 480 -31.36 15.79 25.15
CA GLN A 480 -30.28 16.80 25.28
C GLN A 480 -29.71 17.28 23.93
N GLU A 481 -29.05 18.44 23.93
CA GLU A 481 -28.56 19.20 22.75
C GLU A 481 -27.40 18.58 21.93
N GLN A 482 -27.11 17.27 22.05
CA GLN A 482 -26.03 16.62 21.30
C GLN A 482 -26.56 15.87 20.07
N PRO A 483 -25.81 15.85 18.95
CA PRO A 483 -26.23 15.12 17.76
C PRO A 483 -26.26 13.61 18.01
N ILE A 484 -27.26 12.95 17.44
CA ILE A 484 -27.28 11.49 17.34
C ILE A 484 -26.46 11.09 16.12
N VAL A 485 -25.45 10.25 16.32
CA VAL A 485 -24.59 9.77 15.23
C VAL A 485 -25.14 8.44 14.70
N PHE A 486 -25.48 8.42 13.41
CA PHE A 486 -25.79 7.20 12.69
C PHE A 486 -24.60 6.80 11.83
N SER A 487 -24.21 5.53 11.87
CA SER A 487 -23.14 4.99 11.02
C SER A 487 -23.52 3.59 10.53
N SER A 488 -23.26 3.30 9.27
CA SER A 488 -23.54 2.01 8.63
C SER A 488 -22.45 1.64 7.64
N ILE A 489 -22.25 0.34 7.46
CA ILE A 489 -21.51 -0.20 6.32
C ILE A 489 -22.55 -0.58 5.27
N VAL A 490 -22.44 -0.03 4.07
CA VAL A 490 -23.36 -0.31 2.96
C VAL A 490 -22.54 -0.75 1.76
N THR A 491 -22.82 -1.96 1.28
CA THR A 491 -22.14 -2.55 0.13
C THR A 491 -23.14 -2.87 -0.98
N ASP A 492 -22.67 -2.95 -2.20
CA ASP A 492 -23.49 -3.32 -3.36
C ASP A 492 -22.61 -4.06 -4.38
N ASN A 493 -23.21 -4.87 -5.26
CA ASN A 493 -22.47 -5.58 -6.30
C ASN A 493 -21.96 -4.67 -7.41
N LEU A 494 -22.62 -3.53 -7.65
CA LEU A 494 -22.18 -2.52 -8.64
C LEU A 494 -21.77 -1.23 -7.96
N ALA A 495 -22.72 -0.52 -7.35
CA ALA A 495 -22.47 0.79 -6.77
C ALA A 495 -23.59 1.21 -5.83
N VAL A 496 -23.23 1.71 -4.65
CA VAL A 496 -24.14 2.42 -3.75
C VAL A 496 -24.19 3.89 -4.17
N THR A 497 -25.36 4.39 -4.57
CA THR A 497 -25.54 5.81 -4.97
C THR A 497 -25.87 6.68 -3.78
N SER A 498 -26.72 6.18 -2.88
CA SER A 498 -27.18 6.97 -1.74
C SER A 498 -27.52 6.10 -0.55
N VAL A 499 -27.29 6.66 0.64
CA VAL A 499 -27.75 6.11 1.91
C VAL A 499 -28.45 7.22 2.67
N MET A 500 -29.69 6.96 3.09
CA MET A 500 -30.56 7.91 3.76
C MET A 500 -30.98 7.37 5.13
N LEU A 501 -31.01 8.25 6.13
CA LEU A 501 -31.71 8.05 7.38
C LEU A 501 -33.15 8.53 7.20
N GLU A 502 -34.11 7.63 7.34
CA GLU A 502 -35.50 8.00 7.54
C GLU A 502 -35.83 7.90 9.03
N CYS A 503 -36.37 8.96 9.61
CA CYS A 503 -36.71 8.99 11.03
C CYS A 503 -38.00 9.77 11.31
N ARG A 504 -38.62 9.45 12.44
CA ARG A 504 -39.80 10.15 12.96
C ARG A 504 -39.80 10.13 14.48
N ILE A 505 -40.49 11.10 15.06
CA ILE A 505 -40.71 11.17 16.51
C ILE A 505 -42.18 10.88 16.74
N ASP A 506 -42.49 9.88 17.55
CA ASP A 506 -43.86 9.41 17.80
C ASP A 506 -44.67 9.23 16.49
N ASN A 507 -45.76 9.98 16.34
CA ASN A 507 -46.64 9.98 15.17
C ASN A 507 -46.39 11.15 14.20
N GLN A 508 -45.26 11.84 14.33
CA GLN A 508 -44.90 12.92 13.41
C GLN A 508 -44.54 12.38 12.01
N PRO A 509 -44.59 13.24 10.98
CA PRO A 509 -44.17 12.87 9.63
C PRO A 509 -42.73 12.34 9.59
N VAL A 510 -42.48 11.43 8.66
CA VAL A 510 -41.12 10.92 8.39
C VAL A 510 -40.27 12.04 7.79
N MET A 511 -39.09 12.22 8.36
CA MET A 511 -38.02 13.07 7.86
C MET A 511 -36.92 12.21 7.26
N THR A 512 -36.23 12.73 6.26
CA THR A 512 -35.18 12.00 5.53
C THR A 512 -33.89 12.83 5.49
N TYR A 513 -32.76 12.22 5.84
CA TYR A 513 -31.44 12.85 5.89
C TYR A 513 -30.41 12.01 5.14
N ALA A 514 -29.58 12.63 4.31
CA ALA A 514 -28.52 11.92 3.59
C ALA A 514 -27.33 11.62 4.51
N LEU A 515 -26.75 10.43 4.40
CA LEU A 515 -25.46 10.09 5.02
C LEU A 515 -24.31 10.45 4.08
N ALA A 516 -23.18 10.85 4.66
CA ALA A 516 -21.92 11.10 3.96
C ALA A 516 -21.05 9.83 3.95
N ASN A 517 -20.42 9.53 2.82
CA ASN A 517 -19.43 8.46 2.71
C ASN A 517 -18.07 8.96 3.23
N SER A 518 -17.47 8.25 4.19
CA SER A 518 -16.20 8.67 4.81
C SER A 518 -14.99 7.86 4.33
N LEU A 519 -15.19 6.58 4.00
CA LEU A 519 -14.21 5.55 3.62
C LEU A 519 -14.98 4.44 2.86
N SER A 520 -14.49 3.95 1.71
CA SER A 520 -15.17 3.04 0.74
C SER A 520 -16.66 2.74 0.97
N ASP A 521 -17.01 1.91 1.96
CA ASP A 521 -18.36 1.40 2.22
C ASP A 521 -19.01 1.96 3.50
N THR A 522 -18.36 2.87 4.21
CA THR A 522 -18.83 3.45 5.47
C THR A 522 -19.54 4.78 5.27
N TRP A 523 -20.78 4.85 5.75
CA TRP A 523 -21.68 5.99 5.64
C TRP A 523 -22.05 6.49 7.03
N TYR A 524 -22.13 7.80 7.23
CA TYR A 524 -22.53 8.37 8.52
C TYR A 524 -23.27 9.71 8.38
N CYS A 525 -24.08 10.05 9.39
CA CYS A 525 -24.63 11.39 9.56
C CYS A 525 -24.77 11.74 11.04
N GLU A 526 -24.78 13.04 11.31
CA GLU A 526 -25.11 13.61 12.61
C GLU A 526 -26.51 14.23 12.55
N TYR A 527 -27.41 13.75 13.39
CA TYR A 527 -28.79 14.21 13.46
C TYR A 527 -29.00 15.11 14.68
N TYR A 528 -29.27 16.39 14.43
CA TYR A 528 -29.46 17.43 15.44
C TYR A 528 -30.96 17.69 15.62
N THR A 529 -31.59 17.05 16.60
CA THR A 529 -32.98 17.36 16.97
C THR A 529 -33.10 17.78 18.41
N GLN A 530 -33.98 18.73 18.68
CA GLN A 530 -34.42 19.08 20.02
C GLN A 530 -35.71 18.31 20.30
N PHE A 531 -35.62 17.24 21.08
CA PHE A 531 -36.80 16.49 21.53
C PHE A 531 -37.62 17.36 22.49
N GLN A 532 -38.91 17.51 22.21
CA GLN A 532 -39.83 18.19 23.10
C GLN A 532 -40.11 17.31 24.32
N SER A 533 -40.57 17.92 25.42
CA SER A 533 -40.95 17.18 26.64
C SER A 533 -42.11 16.19 26.45
N SER A 534 -42.81 16.27 25.31
CA SER A 534 -43.89 15.37 24.91
C SER A 534 -43.43 14.19 24.04
N ASP A 535 -42.16 14.17 23.58
CA ASP A 535 -41.67 13.22 22.58
C ASP A 535 -41.20 11.90 23.19
N ASN A 536 -41.88 10.79 22.93
CA ASN A 536 -41.67 9.55 23.68
C ASN A 536 -40.75 8.55 22.99
N VAL A 537 -40.84 8.42 21.67
CA VAL A 537 -40.14 7.41 20.88
C VAL A 537 -39.57 8.04 19.62
N PHE A 538 -38.26 7.88 19.43
CA PHE A 538 -37.60 8.15 18.17
C PHE A 538 -37.56 6.85 17.35
N SER A 539 -38.23 6.84 16.20
CA SER A 539 -38.23 5.69 15.29
C SER A 539 -37.42 6.00 14.05
N TYR A 540 -36.51 5.11 13.64
CA TYR A 540 -35.72 5.28 12.43
C TYR A 540 -35.51 4.00 11.64
N ARG A 541 -35.08 4.17 10.39
CA ARG A 541 -34.55 3.13 9.52
C ARG A 541 -33.53 3.74 8.56
N LEU A 542 -32.66 2.90 8.03
CA LEU A 542 -31.74 3.28 6.97
C LEU A 542 -32.28 2.77 5.63
N VAL A 543 -32.12 3.57 4.59
CA VAL A 543 -32.52 3.27 3.21
C VAL A 543 -31.29 3.43 2.34
N ALA A 544 -30.90 2.40 1.60
CA ALA A 544 -29.82 2.48 0.64
C ALA A 544 -30.37 2.23 -0.76
N ALA A 545 -29.85 2.98 -1.73
CA ALA A 545 -30.19 2.83 -3.14
C ALA A 545 -28.92 2.74 -3.99
N ASP A 546 -28.95 1.85 -4.98
CA ASP A 546 -27.89 1.69 -5.98
C ASP A 546 -28.03 2.73 -7.13
N ASN A 547 -27.28 2.55 -8.21
CA ASN A 547 -27.35 3.41 -9.41
C ASN A 547 -28.21 2.84 -10.55
N SER A 548 -28.98 1.77 -10.32
CA SER A 548 -29.84 1.20 -11.36
C SER A 548 -31.05 2.07 -11.64
N ASN A 549 -31.75 1.80 -12.76
CA ASN A 549 -32.92 2.56 -13.17
C ASN A 549 -34.09 1.63 -13.55
N PRO A 550 -35.11 1.47 -12.68
CA PRO A 550 -35.26 2.11 -11.37
C PRO A 550 -34.25 1.59 -10.34
N ALA A 551 -33.85 2.43 -9.39
CA ALA A 551 -32.88 2.07 -8.36
C ALA A 551 -33.39 0.90 -7.51
N ASN A 552 -32.51 -0.05 -7.21
CA ASN A 552 -32.75 -1.13 -6.27
C ASN A 552 -32.55 -0.58 -4.86
N ILE A 553 -33.53 -0.81 -3.99
CA ILE A 553 -33.59 -0.19 -2.66
C ILE A 553 -33.58 -1.28 -1.59
N SER A 554 -32.77 -1.08 -0.56
CA SER A 554 -32.81 -1.89 0.66
C SER A 554 -33.06 -1.05 1.89
N TYR A 555 -33.54 -1.73 2.94
CA TYR A 555 -33.93 -1.11 4.20
C TYR A 555 -33.29 -1.88 5.35
N TYR A 556 -32.83 -1.16 6.37
CA TYR A 556 -32.47 -1.73 7.66
C TYR A 556 -33.32 -1.08 8.75
N PRO A 557 -34.15 -1.84 9.50
CA PRO A 557 -34.17 -3.31 9.58
C PRO A 557 -34.97 -4.00 8.45
N ALA A 558 -36.12 -3.47 8.04
CA ALA A 558 -36.92 -3.94 6.89
C ALA A 558 -37.84 -2.82 6.38
N ALA A 559 -38.36 -2.95 5.16
CA ALA A 559 -39.14 -1.88 4.50
C ALA A 559 -40.40 -1.43 5.24
N ASP A 560 -41.02 -2.31 6.03
CA ASP A 560 -42.22 -1.98 6.82
C ASP A 560 -41.91 -1.90 8.33
N SER A 561 -40.63 -1.85 8.69
CA SER A 561 -40.16 -1.90 10.09
C SER A 561 -39.31 -0.69 10.45
N TRP A 562 -39.34 -0.35 11.72
CA TRP A 562 -38.61 0.77 12.31
C TRP A 562 -37.88 0.29 13.55
N ILE A 563 -36.66 0.80 13.77
CA ILE A 563 -36.00 0.71 15.07
C ILE A 563 -36.62 1.80 15.94
N SER A 564 -37.31 1.40 17.00
CA SER A 564 -37.93 2.33 17.95
C SER A 564 -37.06 2.44 19.20
N VAL A 565 -36.61 3.66 19.47
CA VAL A 565 -35.72 3.99 20.58
C VAL A 565 -36.48 4.89 21.56
N PRO A 566 -36.65 4.50 22.84
CA PRO A 566 -37.32 5.36 23.81
C PRO A 566 -36.47 6.62 24.07
N ILE A 567 -37.16 7.76 24.12
CA ILE A 567 -36.59 9.05 24.49
C ILE A 567 -36.73 9.19 26.01
N THR A 568 -35.60 9.30 26.69
CA THR A 568 -35.59 9.54 28.13
C THR A 568 -35.57 11.04 28.38
N HIS A 569 -36.66 11.57 28.95
CA HIS A 569 -36.76 12.98 29.35
C HIS A 569 -36.07 13.21 30.70
N THR A 570 -35.10 14.12 30.72
CA THR A 570 -34.58 14.69 31.96
C THR A 570 -35.38 15.96 32.28
N ALA A 571 -35.95 16.07 33.49
CA ALA A 571 -36.81 17.19 33.91
C ALA A 571 -36.02 18.52 34.01
N ASN A 572 -36.62 19.60 33.49
CA ASN A 572 -36.12 20.96 33.62
C ASN A 572 -36.53 21.56 34.97
N ASP A 573 -35.62 21.54 35.94
CA ASP A 573 -35.40 22.65 36.88
C ASP A 573 -34.07 22.41 37.60
N ASP A 574 -33.00 22.82 36.91
CA ASP A 574 -31.85 23.51 37.46
C ASP A 574 -31.07 24.06 36.27
N GLU A 575 -30.44 25.21 36.43
CA GLU A 575 -29.50 25.75 35.43
C GLU A 575 -28.27 24.83 35.41
N VAL A 576 -28.38 23.71 34.69
CA VAL A 576 -27.27 22.80 34.49
C VAL A 576 -26.41 23.41 33.41
N ILE A 577 -25.53 24.32 33.82
CA ILE A 577 -24.23 24.51 33.16
C ILE A 577 -23.75 23.10 32.85
N PRO A 578 -23.44 22.75 31.58
CA PRO A 578 -22.94 21.44 31.23
C PRO A 578 -21.85 21.12 32.23
N SER A 579 -22.12 20.15 33.11
CA SER A 579 -21.10 19.74 34.05
C SER A 579 -20.12 19.03 33.16
N ILE A 580 -19.13 19.79 32.67
CA ILE A 580 -17.99 19.22 31.97
C ILE A 580 -17.55 18.09 32.88
N VAL A 581 -17.61 16.87 32.37
CA VAL A 581 -17.21 15.70 33.15
C VAL A 581 -15.71 15.87 33.35
N VAL A 582 -15.37 16.50 34.48
CA VAL A 582 -14.02 16.89 34.87
C VAL A 582 -13.25 15.60 35.10
N ALA A 583 -12.52 15.17 34.07
CA ALA A 583 -11.87 13.89 34.08
C ALA A 583 -10.74 13.87 33.05
N LEU A 584 -9.71 13.08 33.39
CA LEU A 584 -8.78 12.57 32.41
C LEU A 584 -9.53 11.60 31.49
N LYS A 585 -9.56 11.90 30.20
CA LYS A 585 -10.31 11.14 29.19
C LYS A 585 -9.42 10.15 28.48
N ASN A 586 -8.25 10.59 28.03
CA ASN A 586 -7.32 9.72 27.34
C ASN A 586 -5.88 10.04 27.72
N ILE A 587 -5.06 9.00 27.78
CA ILE A 587 -3.61 9.10 27.85
C ILE A 587 -3.10 8.42 26.60
N TYR A 588 -2.46 9.17 25.71
CA TYR A 588 -1.98 8.56 24.47
C TYR A 588 -0.65 9.15 23.97
N PRO A 589 0.17 8.32 23.32
CA PRO A 589 -0.01 6.86 23.19
C PRO A 589 0.16 6.17 24.56
N ASN A 590 -0.56 5.09 24.80
CA ASN A 590 -0.48 4.29 26.03
C ASN A 590 -0.63 2.80 25.64
N PRO A 591 0.45 2.00 25.65
CA PRO A 591 1.77 2.30 26.23
C PRO A 591 2.53 3.43 25.52
N TRP A 592 3.24 4.26 26.29
CA TRP A 592 4.07 5.35 25.80
C TRP A 592 5.54 4.94 25.71
N LYS A 593 6.16 5.18 24.55
CA LYS A 593 7.58 4.99 24.31
C LYS A 593 8.23 6.34 24.03
N PRO A 594 8.98 6.94 24.99
CA PRO A 594 9.55 8.28 24.83
C PRO A 594 10.47 8.44 23.60
N VAL A 595 11.07 7.34 23.13
CA VAL A 595 11.91 7.30 21.91
C VAL A 595 11.10 7.42 20.61
N GLN A 596 9.84 6.96 20.61
CA GLN A 596 8.98 6.94 19.41
C GLN A 596 8.05 8.16 19.34
N VAL A 597 7.56 8.61 20.48
CA VAL A 597 6.72 9.81 20.60
C VAL A 597 7.31 10.64 21.73
N ALA A 598 7.85 11.82 21.40
CA ALA A 598 8.62 12.63 22.33
C ALA A 598 7.84 13.08 23.59
N GLN A 599 6.51 13.05 23.54
CA GLN A 599 5.65 13.43 24.65
C GLN A 599 4.42 12.55 24.74
N VAL A 600 4.04 12.15 25.96
CA VAL A 600 2.70 11.60 26.22
C VAL A 600 1.70 12.73 26.34
N LYS A 601 0.54 12.57 25.70
CA LYS A 601 -0.55 13.54 25.72
C LYS A 601 -1.62 13.08 26.69
N PHE A 602 -2.04 13.99 27.54
CA PHE A 602 -3.12 13.82 28.48
C PHE A 602 -4.30 14.67 28.01
N ASP A 603 -5.30 13.99 27.46
CA ASP A 603 -6.56 14.61 27.08
C ASP A 603 -7.50 14.60 28.27
N TYR A 604 -7.92 15.78 28.69
CA TYR A 604 -8.81 15.95 29.83
C TYR A 604 -9.92 16.93 29.47
N SER A 605 -11.06 16.77 30.12
CA SER A 605 -12.15 17.73 30.00
C SER A 605 -12.19 18.60 31.25
N ALA A 606 -12.22 19.93 31.10
CA ALA A 606 -12.35 20.90 32.20
C ALA A 606 -13.01 22.21 31.73
N PRO A 607 -13.66 23.00 32.62
CA PRO A 607 -14.17 24.33 32.29
C PRO A 607 -13.04 25.29 31.90
N ALA A 608 -13.30 26.29 31.05
CA ALA A 608 -12.31 27.30 30.69
C ALA A 608 -11.81 28.10 31.91
N GLY A 609 -10.51 28.46 31.95
CA GLY A 609 -9.92 29.23 33.06
C GLY A 609 -9.66 28.42 34.34
N SER A 610 -9.82 27.10 34.30
CA SER A 610 -9.65 26.21 35.46
C SER A 610 -8.18 25.78 35.62
N ALA A 611 -7.64 25.93 36.82
CA ALA A 611 -6.29 25.47 37.14
C ALA A 611 -6.25 23.95 37.33
N VAL A 612 -5.75 23.23 36.33
CA VAL A 612 -5.68 21.76 36.32
C VAL A 612 -4.27 21.30 36.68
N THR A 613 -4.19 20.24 37.48
CA THR A 613 -2.93 19.56 37.80
C THR A 613 -2.97 18.09 37.42
N ILE A 614 -1.94 17.62 36.70
CA ILE A 614 -1.71 16.21 36.39
C ILE A 614 -0.39 15.78 37.03
N SER A 615 -0.47 14.89 38.00
CA SER A 615 0.70 14.32 38.68
C SER A 615 0.91 12.87 38.24
N VAL A 616 2.13 12.51 37.88
CA VAL A 616 2.51 11.13 37.52
C VAL A 616 3.25 10.50 38.71
N TYR A 617 2.91 9.27 39.07
CA TYR A 617 3.53 8.52 40.17
C TYR A 617 4.05 7.17 39.69
N ASN A 618 5.16 6.70 40.25
CA ASN A 618 5.62 5.33 40.03
C ASN A 618 4.82 4.33 40.90
N VAL A 619 5.02 3.03 40.68
CA VAL A 619 4.33 1.97 41.45
C VAL A 619 4.61 1.97 42.96
N LYS A 620 5.68 2.65 43.41
CA LYS A 620 6.00 2.83 44.84
C LYS A 620 5.28 4.05 45.44
N GLY A 621 4.45 4.74 44.66
CA GLY A 621 3.71 5.94 45.08
C GLY A 621 4.56 7.21 45.11
N GLN A 622 5.79 7.19 44.60
CA GLN A 622 6.65 8.38 44.54
C GLN A 622 6.23 9.25 43.35
N LYS A 623 6.12 10.57 43.56
CA LYS A 623 5.76 11.52 42.50
C LYS A 623 6.93 11.69 41.54
N VAL A 624 6.67 11.43 40.26
CA VAL A 624 7.62 11.42 39.16
C VAL A 624 7.64 12.78 38.48
N THR A 625 6.46 13.33 38.17
CA THR A 625 6.32 14.70 37.67
C THR A 625 4.97 15.30 38.08
N GLU A 626 4.84 16.61 37.89
CA GLU A 626 3.59 17.34 38.00
C GLU A 626 3.52 18.42 36.92
N LEU A 627 2.43 18.38 36.16
CA LEU A 627 2.10 19.40 35.18
C LEU A 627 0.93 20.20 35.70
N SER A 628 1.04 21.53 35.65
CA SER A 628 -0.05 22.44 35.99
C SER A 628 -0.22 23.45 34.88
N GLN A 629 -1.46 23.61 34.42
CA GLN A 629 -1.81 24.61 33.43
C GLN A 629 -3.28 25.01 33.60
N GLU A 630 -3.57 26.27 33.27
CA GLU A 630 -4.93 26.78 33.14
C GLU A 630 -5.55 26.33 31.81
N SER A 631 -6.75 25.74 31.87
CA SER A 631 -7.49 25.30 30.68
C SER A 631 -7.85 26.48 29.79
N LYS A 632 -7.52 26.38 28.50
CA LYS A 632 -7.73 27.46 27.54
C LYS A 632 -9.16 27.50 27.00
N PHE A 633 -9.82 26.34 26.94
CA PHE A 633 -11.18 26.18 26.40
C PHE A 633 -12.05 25.41 27.38
N SER A 634 -13.37 25.59 27.28
CA SER A 634 -14.34 24.80 28.05
C SER A 634 -14.55 23.46 27.33
N GLY A 635 -14.33 22.34 28.00
CA GLY A 635 -14.39 21.00 27.40
C GLY A 635 -13.01 20.37 27.24
N MET A 636 -12.75 19.73 26.09
CA MET A 636 -11.51 18.97 25.86
C MET A 636 -10.29 19.88 25.75
N ASN A 637 -9.31 19.62 26.60
CA ASN A 637 -8.00 20.26 26.67
C ASN A 637 -6.90 19.18 26.68
N ARG A 638 -5.67 19.61 26.43
CA ARG A 638 -4.50 18.70 26.37
C ARG A 638 -3.30 19.29 27.10
N MET A 639 -2.67 18.47 27.93
CA MET A 639 -1.31 18.69 28.45
C MET A 639 -0.38 17.63 27.90
N SER A 640 0.89 17.98 27.69
CA SER A 640 1.90 17.04 27.21
C SER A 640 3.05 16.95 28.20
N TRP A 641 3.55 15.74 28.45
CA TRP A 641 4.74 15.50 29.27
C TRP A 641 5.83 14.82 28.45
N ASP A 642 7.05 15.33 28.55
CA ASP A 642 8.24 14.82 27.85
C ASP A 642 8.93 13.66 28.58
N GLY A 643 8.36 13.18 29.68
CA GLY A 643 8.86 12.00 30.41
C GLY A 643 9.94 12.29 31.43
N LYS A 644 10.36 13.55 31.59
CA LYS A 644 11.36 13.89 32.60
C LYS A 644 10.75 13.89 33.99
N CYS A 645 11.44 13.23 34.91
CA CYS A 645 11.17 13.29 36.33
C CYS A 645 11.52 14.68 36.89
N ILE A 646 11.06 14.98 38.10
CA ILE A 646 11.40 16.22 38.84
C ILE A 646 12.92 16.43 38.96
N SER A 647 13.73 15.37 38.97
CA SER A 647 15.19 15.44 38.99
C SER A 647 15.85 15.76 37.62
N GLY A 648 15.05 15.93 36.56
CA GLY A 648 15.51 16.20 35.19
C GLY A 648 15.86 14.97 34.35
N ASN A 649 15.96 13.79 34.97
CA ASN A 649 16.22 12.52 34.30
C ASN A 649 14.94 11.91 33.73
N MET A 650 15.05 11.12 32.65
CA MET A 650 13.90 10.42 32.06
C MET A 650 13.29 9.40 33.04
N ALA A 651 11.97 9.32 33.06
CA ALA A 651 11.22 8.30 33.79
C ALA A 651 11.57 6.92 33.24
N THR A 652 11.89 5.98 34.14
CA THR A 652 12.28 4.62 33.76
C THR A 652 11.08 3.86 33.18
N PRO A 653 11.28 2.85 32.32
CA PRO A 653 10.19 1.98 31.90
C PRO A 653 9.47 1.34 33.08
N GLY A 654 8.16 1.16 32.96
CA GLY A 654 7.33 0.55 33.97
C GLY A 654 5.90 1.10 33.95
N LEU A 655 5.11 0.60 34.89
CA LEU A 655 3.76 1.09 35.11
C LEU A 655 3.79 2.36 35.97
N TYR A 656 3.03 3.37 35.55
CA TYR A 656 2.84 4.63 36.24
C TYR A 656 1.36 4.88 36.48
N ILE A 657 1.09 5.61 37.54
CA ILE A 657 -0.25 6.05 37.92
C ILE A 657 -0.32 7.54 37.66
N VAL A 658 -1.18 7.93 36.72
CA VAL A 658 -1.42 9.34 36.37
C VAL A 658 -2.66 9.79 37.10
N ARG A 659 -2.52 10.85 37.89
CA ARG A 659 -3.58 11.42 38.68
C ARG A 659 -3.87 12.83 38.18
N PHE A 660 -5.09 13.01 37.68
CA PHE A 660 -5.66 14.30 37.35
C PHE A 660 -6.37 14.86 38.58
N LYS A 661 -6.16 16.15 38.88
CA LYS A 661 -6.83 16.87 39.95
C LYS A 661 -7.32 18.23 39.46
N LEU A 662 -8.58 18.53 39.77
CA LEU A 662 -9.17 19.87 39.67
C LEU A 662 -10.15 20.03 40.84
N ASN A 663 -9.90 21.00 41.72
CA ASN A 663 -10.62 21.16 43.00
C ASN A 663 -10.67 19.84 43.81
N ASP A 664 -11.87 19.37 44.15
CA ASP A 664 -12.10 18.11 44.86
C ASP A 664 -12.21 16.88 43.92
N THR A 665 -12.18 17.09 42.60
CA THR A 665 -12.31 16.00 41.62
C THR A 665 -10.94 15.39 41.32
N LEU A 666 -10.85 14.07 41.49
CA LEU A 666 -9.63 13.29 41.32
C LEU A 666 -9.90 12.09 40.42
N SER A 667 -9.20 12.02 39.29
CA SER A 667 -9.29 10.89 38.36
C SER A 667 -7.91 10.25 38.21
N THR A 668 -7.87 8.93 38.15
CA THR A 668 -6.62 8.18 38.09
C THR A 668 -6.67 7.18 36.94
N GLN A 669 -5.64 7.17 36.10
CA GLN A 669 -5.47 6.20 35.03
C GLN A 669 -4.05 5.64 35.02
N LYS A 670 -3.87 4.50 34.36
CA LYS A 670 -2.58 3.83 34.22
C LYS A 670 -1.87 4.33 32.97
N LEU A 671 -0.60 4.69 33.10
CA LEU A 671 0.31 4.95 31.98
C LEU A 671 1.40 3.90 32.00
N ILE A 672 1.57 3.15 30.92
CA ILE A 672 2.68 2.22 30.77
C ILE A 672 3.77 2.95 30.00
N ILE A 673 4.93 3.18 30.63
CA ILE A 673 6.11 3.68 29.93
C ILE A 673 6.95 2.47 29.53
N MET A 674 7.29 2.37 28.26
CA MET A 674 8.17 1.33 27.74
C MET A 674 9.41 1.99 27.13
N ASN A 675 10.51 1.23 27.06
CA ASN A 675 11.70 1.67 26.34
C ASN A 675 11.39 1.92 24.85
#